data_AF-A0A3B0A4M6-F1
#
_entry.id   AF-A0A3B0A4M6-F1
#
_cell.length_a   1.000
_cell.length_b   1.000
_cell.length_c   1.000
_cell.angle_alpha   90.00
_cell.angle_beta   90.00
_cell.angle_gamma   90.00
#
_symmetry.space_group_name_H-M   'P 1'
#
loop_
_entity.id
_entity.type
_entity.pdbx_description
1 polymer ?
#
loop_
_entity_poly.entity_id
_entity_poly.type
_entity_poly.pdbx_seq_one_letter_code
_entity_poly.pdbx_strand_id
1 'polypeptide(L)'
;MTHLHDLLTAASAGADPGPFALVRRADADELELFTGPVRTVDRLADVPLPDGVGPRTLAVVPYRQITERGFACVDDGVPLECLLVTGHERIGLAEALAALPDAPVRTAGAGFDISDEEYAETVARVLAEEIGHGEGANFVIHRALTATVQGPPVLAALAALRRLLLRERGAYWTFVVHTGTRVLVGASPERHVSVDDGLVMMNPISGTFRHPGAAADRAALLRFLADPKEVEELYMVLDEELKMMATVAEHGGQVVGPYLKEMSHLAHTEYLLAGRGSRDVREVLRETMFAPTVTGSPMENACRVIARHERAGRRYYAGVLALLGHDEAGRQTLDAPILIRTAEISPAGALRVPVGATLVRHSTPAGEVAETHAKAAGVLAALGLGPQASGAGPEPAPRLADDPEVRAALAARNTPLARFWLDQRAPDAPGLPGLAGRTALIVDGEDTFTGMLAHQLRALGLAVTVRPWHAPGPLDGHDLVVVGPGPGDPGSATDPKMAALRGLLTGLLAAGRPTLAVCLGHQLLAGLLGLSLHRRDAPYQGLQQDVDLFGVRRRVGFYATFTARCQTDELASAYGPVELARDPADGAVHALRGPGFAGVQFHPESVLSRDGVAVLADLLPRLLTPGGGREPVRSAGAGHPAGRE
;
A
#
# COMPACT_ATOMS: atom_id res chain seq x y z
N MET A 1 -23.45 -33.50 19.78
CA MET A 1 -23.42 -32.06 20.07
C MET A 1 -22.26 -31.50 19.29
N THR A 2 -22.45 -30.38 18.58
CA THR A 2 -21.40 -29.71 17.79
C THR A 2 -20.49 -28.89 18.70
N HIS A 3 -19.25 -28.63 18.31
CA HIS A 3 -18.35 -27.78 19.11
C HIS A 3 -18.91 -26.36 19.25
N LEU A 4 -19.66 -25.89 18.25
CA LEU A 4 -20.39 -24.63 18.33
C LEU A 4 -21.43 -24.63 19.46
N HIS A 5 -22.20 -25.70 19.64
CA HIS A 5 -23.21 -25.76 20.69
C HIS A 5 -22.60 -25.71 22.09
N ASP A 6 -21.50 -26.43 22.30
CA ASP A 6 -20.80 -26.46 23.58
C ASP A 6 -20.20 -25.09 23.91
N LEU A 7 -19.58 -24.43 22.93
CA LEU A 7 -19.07 -23.06 23.03
C LEU A 7 -20.17 -22.07 23.40
N LEU A 8 -21.30 -22.11 22.69
CA LEU A 8 -22.44 -21.22 22.94
C LEU A 8 -23.05 -21.45 24.32
N THR A 9 -23.12 -22.71 24.76
CA THR A 9 -23.60 -23.08 26.09
C THR A 9 -22.69 -22.54 27.18
N ALA A 10 -21.36 -22.72 27.05
CA ALA A 10 -20.39 -22.16 27.99
C ALA A 10 -20.46 -20.63 28.05
N ALA A 11 -20.46 -19.97 26.89
CA ALA A 11 -20.55 -18.50 26.80
C ALA A 11 -21.85 -17.96 27.43
N SER A 12 -22.98 -18.65 27.23
CA SER A 12 -24.27 -18.28 27.82
C SER A 12 -24.31 -18.49 29.34
N ALA A 13 -23.60 -19.49 29.84
CA ALA A 13 -23.44 -19.75 31.27
C ALA A 13 -22.42 -18.82 31.96
N GLY A 14 -21.74 -17.95 31.20
CA GLY A 14 -20.66 -17.09 31.70
C GLY A 14 -19.37 -17.86 32.02
N ALA A 15 -19.26 -19.12 31.55
CA ALA A 15 -18.04 -19.89 31.62
C ALA A 15 -17.12 -19.55 30.43
N ASP A 16 -15.81 -19.73 30.62
CA ASP A 16 -14.84 -19.58 29.54
C ASP A 16 -14.97 -20.77 28.56
N PRO A 17 -15.35 -20.56 27.29
CA PRO A 17 -15.40 -21.63 26.29
C PRO A 17 -14.01 -22.08 25.81
N GLY A 18 -12.94 -21.45 26.31
CA GLY A 18 -11.59 -21.58 25.79
C GLY A 18 -11.36 -20.74 24.52
N PRO A 19 -10.14 -20.75 23.97
CA PRO A 19 -9.85 -20.01 22.76
C PRO A 19 -10.51 -20.61 21.53
N PHE A 20 -11.03 -19.74 20.67
CA PHE A 20 -11.67 -20.13 19.41
C PHE A 20 -11.63 -19.00 18.38
N ALA A 21 -11.88 -19.33 17.12
CA ALA A 21 -12.20 -18.37 16.08
C ALA A 21 -13.40 -18.85 15.26
N LEU A 22 -14.37 -17.97 15.03
CA LEU A 22 -15.44 -18.14 14.05
C LEU A 22 -15.15 -17.20 12.89
N VAL A 23 -15.00 -17.74 11.69
CA VAL A 23 -14.60 -16.97 10.49
C VAL A 23 -15.51 -17.34 9.33
N ARG A 24 -16.15 -16.32 8.75
CA ARG A 24 -16.77 -16.41 7.42
C ARG A 24 -15.86 -15.67 6.43
N ARG A 25 -15.32 -16.41 5.47
CA ARG A 25 -14.53 -15.86 4.36
C ARG A 25 -15.44 -15.34 3.25
N ALA A 26 -14.88 -14.50 2.37
CA ALA A 26 -15.61 -13.79 1.32
C ALA A 26 -16.53 -14.74 0.54
N ASP A 27 -17.81 -14.39 0.48
CA ASP A 27 -18.88 -15.12 -0.23
C ASP A 27 -19.05 -16.61 0.13
N ALA A 28 -18.46 -17.07 1.23
CA ALA A 28 -18.66 -18.43 1.71
C ALA A 28 -20.08 -18.64 2.27
N ASP A 29 -20.67 -19.80 1.97
CA ASP A 29 -21.95 -20.27 2.53
C ASP A 29 -21.80 -21.00 3.87
N GLU A 30 -20.58 -21.01 4.42
CA GLU A 30 -20.21 -21.68 5.66
C GLU A 30 -19.51 -20.72 6.62
N LEU A 31 -19.67 -20.98 7.92
CA LEU A 31 -18.91 -20.38 9.01
C LEU A 31 -17.93 -21.43 9.53
N GLU A 32 -16.64 -21.12 9.51
CA GLU A 32 -15.59 -22.01 10.01
C GLU A 32 -15.32 -21.74 11.49
N LEU A 33 -15.36 -22.78 12.31
CA LEU A 33 -14.98 -22.76 13.72
C LEU A 33 -13.61 -23.43 13.89
N PHE A 34 -12.65 -22.67 14.40
CA PHE A 34 -11.34 -23.15 14.80
C PHE A 34 -11.22 -23.16 16.32
N THR A 35 -10.71 -24.25 16.89
CA THR A 35 -10.47 -24.37 18.33
C THR A 35 -9.09 -24.95 18.62
N GLY A 36 -8.51 -24.54 19.74
CA GLY A 36 -7.26 -25.09 20.24
C GLY A 36 -6.53 -24.16 21.20
N PRO A 37 -5.31 -24.52 21.61
CA PRO A 37 -4.54 -23.71 22.55
C PRO A 37 -3.96 -22.47 21.84
N VAL A 38 -3.92 -21.36 22.57
CA VAL A 38 -3.21 -20.15 22.15
C VAL A 38 -1.80 -20.14 22.73
N ARG A 39 -0.83 -19.74 21.92
CA ARG A 39 0.56 -19.50 22.34
C ARG A 39 1.01 -18.13 21.87
N THR A 40 1.88 -17.49 22.63
CA THR A 40 2.58 -16.27 22.20
C THR A 40 3.92 -16.65 21.61
N VAL A 41 4.31 -15.98 20.52
CA VAL A 41 5.64 -16.07 19.93
C VAL A 41 6.19 -14.66 19.71
N ASP A 42 7.52 -14.53 19.63
CA ASP A 42 8.15 -13.20 19.54
C ASP A 42 8.25 -12.69 18.11
N ARG A 43 8.43 -13.59 17.12
CA ARG A 43 8.64 -13.25 15.71
C ARG A 43 7.71 -14.02 14.79
N LEU A 44 7.42 -13.47 13.62
CA LEU A 44 6.65 -14.14 12.57
C LEU A 44 7.30 -15.45 12.11
N ALA A 45 8.63 -15.52 12.08
CA ALA A 45 9.36 -16.74 11.77
C ALA A 45 9.08 -17.88 12.77
N ASP A 46 8.71 -17.53 14.01
CA ASP A 46 8.44 -18.48 15.10
C ASP A 46 6.96 -18.93 15.13
N VAL A 47 6.09 -18.39 14.25
CA VAL A 47 4.69 -18.82 14.10
C VAL A 47 4.67 -20.32 13.73
N PRO A 48 4.01 -21.19 14.53
CA PRO A 48 3.98 -22.61 14.24
C PRO A 48 3.22 -22.91 12.94
N LEU A 49 3.82 -23.72 12.09
CA LEU A 49 3.19 -24.24 10.88
C LEU A 49 3.44 -25.74 10.77
N PRO A 50 2.79 -26.57 11.62
CA PRO A 50 3.00 -28.01 11.62
C PRO A 50 2.45 -28.66 10.34
N ASP A 51 3.10 -29.73 9.90
CA ASP A 51 2.67 -30.51 8.73
C ASP A 51 1.21 -30.96 8.81
N GLY A 52 0.56 -31.02 7.66
CA GLY A 52 -0.80 -31.50 7.49
C GLY A 52 -1.64 -30.59 6.62
N VAL A 53 -2.58 -31.19 5.88
CA VAL A 53 -3.52 -30.50 4.99
C VAL A 53 -4.50 -29.66 5.80
N GLY A 54 -4.84 -28.49 5.26
CA GLY A 54 -5.81 -27.56 5.81
C GLY A 54 -5.19 -26.52 6.75
N PRO A 55 -6.05 -25.72 7.41
CA PRO A 55 -5.61 -24.69 8.36
C PRO A 55 -4.90 -25.29 9.58
N ARG A 56 -3.77 -24.69 9.95
CA ARG A 56 -2.90 -25.18 11.02
C ARG A 56 -2.73 -24.18 12.16
N THR A 57 -2.67 -22.89 11.84
CA THR A 57 -2.51 -21.83 12.84
C THR A 57 -3.20 -20.56 12.38
N LEU A 58 -3.96 -19.95 13.29
CA LEU A 58 -4.47 -18.60 13.12
C LEU A 58 -3.63 -17.65 13.99
N ALA A 59 -2.78 -16.85 13.36
CA ALA A 59 -1.99 -15.83 14.03
C ALA A 59 -2.75 -14.50 14.08
N VAL A 60 -2.70 -13.83 15.23
CA VAL A 60 -3.19 -12.47 15.45
C VAL A 60 -1.95 -11.57 15.56
N VAL A 61 -1.63 -10.90 14.47
CA VAL A 61 -0.39 -10.13 14.33
C VAL A 61 -0.62 -8.68 14.73
N PRO A 62 0.03 -8.17 15.79
CA PRO A 62 -0.13 -6.79 16.23
C PRO A 62 0.67 -5.81 15.38
N TYR A 63 0.28 -4.53 15.42
CA TYR A 63 1.00 -3.47 14.70
C TYR A 63 2.46 -3.34 15.14
N ARG A 64 2.77 -3.57 16.43
CA ARG A 64 4.15 -3.51 16.94
C ARG A 64 5.10 -4.51 16.30
N GLN A 65 4.58 -5.53 15.61
CA GLN A 65 5.39 -6.51 14.88
C GLN A 65 6.17 -5.87 13.73
N ILE A 66 5.79 -4.66 13.28
CA ILE A 66 6.55 -3.88 12.28
C ILE A 66 8.01 -3.62 12.70
N THR A 67 8.31 -3.68 14.01
CA THR A 67 9.68 -3.59 14.53
C THR A 67 10.61 -4.69 14.01
N GLU A 68 10.08 -5.84 13.55
CA GLU A 68 10.88 -6.87 12.86
C GLU A 68 11.47 -6.38 11.53
N ARG A 69 10.88 -5.33 10.92
CA ARG A 69 11.43 -4.66 9.74
C ARG A 69 12.42 -3.54 10.10
N GLY A 70 12.63 -3.27 11.39
CA GLY A 70 13.46 -2.17 11.89
C GLY A 70 12.75 -0.82 11.89
N PHE A 71 11.43 -0.78 11.69
CA PHE A 71 10.68 0.46 11.58
C PHE A 71 10.17 0.97 12.93
N ALA A 72 9.91 2.28 13.01
CA ALA A 72 9.42 2.93 14.21
C ALA A 72 7.99 2.50 14.57
N CYS A 73 7.71 2.35 15.86
CA CYS A 73 6.38 2.05 16.38
C CYS A 73 6.25 2.60 17.80
N VAL A 74 5.04 3.03 18.18
CA VAL A 74 4.69 3.21 19.59
C VAL A 74 4.42 1.83 20.18
N ASP A 75 5.41 1.28 20.87
CA ASP A 75 5.31 -0.08 21.44
C ASP A 75 4.38 -0.09 22.67
N ASP A 76 3.30 -0.87 22.58
CA ASP A 76 2.30 -1.09 23.62
C ASP A 76 2.37 -2.50 24.23
N GLY A 77 3.35 -3.30 23.82
CA GLY A 77 3.62 -4.64 24.35
C GLY A 77 2.57 -5.69 24.02
N VAL A 78 1.61 -5.44 23.09
CA VAL A 78 0.63 -6.48 22.76
C VAL A 78 1.29 -7.69 22.05
N PRO A 79 1.01 -8.92 22.46
CA PRO A 79 1.70 -10.09 21.93
C PRO A 79 1.30 -10.46 20.50
N LEU A 80 2.17 -11.16 19.78
CA LEU A 80 1.79 -11.97 18.62
C LEU A 80 1.21 -13.30 19.14
N GLU A 81 -0.10 -13.47 19.01
CA GLU A 81 -0.85 -14.62 19.54
C GLU A 81 -1.15 -15.63 18.41
N CYS A 82 -0.96 -16.92 18.66
CA CYS A 82 -1.18 -18.00 17.69
C CYS A 82 -2.16 -19.02 18.26
N LEU A 83 -3.37 -19.10 17.68
CA LEU A 83 -4.31 -20.18 17.92
C LEU A 83 -3.87 -21.40 17.10
N LEU A 84 -3.40 -22.45 17.78
CA LEU A 84 -3.03 -23.70 17.13
C LEU A 84 -4.28 -24.51 16.84
N VAL A 85 -4.56 -24.77 15.56
CA VAL A 85 -5.80 -25.42 15.15
C VAL A 85 -5.73 -26.90 15.49
N THR A 86 -6.50 -27.31 16.51
CA THR A 86 -6.67 -28.72 16.91
C THR A 86 -8.08 -29.24 16.64
N GLY A 87 -9.05 -28.33 16.53
CA GLY A 87 -10.40 -28.60 16.05
C GLY A 87 -10.77 -27.65 14.93
N HIS A 88 -11.43 -28.17 13.90
CA HIS A 88 -11.95 -27.42 12.75
C HIS A 88 -13.32 -27.98 12.38
N GLU A 89 -14.34 -27.14 12.43
CA GLU A 89 -15.72 -27.47 12.06
C GLU A 89 -16.20 -26.45 11.01
N ARG A 90 -16.93 -26.91 10.00
CA ARG A 90 -17.59 -26.06 9.01
C ARG A 90 -19.09 -26.16 9.22
N ILE A 91 -19.74 -25.03 9.50
CA ILE A 91 -21.16 -24.95 9.83
C ILE A 91 -21.87 -24.18 8.71
N GLY A 92 -22.97 -24.69 8.18
CA GLY A 92 -23.76 -23.97 7.19
C GLY A 92 -24.22 -22.62 7.72
N LEU A 93 -24.13 -21.55 6.92
CA LEU A 93 -24.39 -20.19 7.39
C LEU A 93 -25.77 -20.01 8.00
N ALA A 94 -26.81 -20.64 7.43
CA ALA A 94 -28.17 -20.60 7.97
C ALA A 94 -28.26 -21.27 9.36
N GLU A 95 -27.54 -22.38 9.57
CA GLU A 95 -27.48 -23.08 10.85
C GLU A 95 -26.72 -22.25 11.89
N ALA A 96 -25.55 -21.70 11.52
CA ALA A 96 -24.77 -20.82 12.38
C ALA A 96 -25.58 -19.58 12.79
N LEU A 97 -26.28 -18.96 11.84
CA LEU A 97 -27.20 -17.86 12.09
C LEU A 97 -28.41 -18.28 12.92
N ALA A 98 -28.85 -19.53 12.93
CA ALA A 98 -29.91 -19.96 13.84
C ALA A 98 -29.38 -20.13 15.28
N ALA A 99 -28.14 -20.57 15.43
CA ALA A 99 -27.51 -20.86 16.71
C ALA A 99 -26.95 -19.63 17.44
N LEU A 100 -26.37 -18.67 16.70
CA LEU A 100 -25.72 -17.49 17.30
C LEU A 100 -26.70 -16.61 18.10
N PRO A 101 -26.27 -16.02 19.23
CA PRO A 101 -27.15 -15.24 20.09
C PRO A 101 -27.67 -13.98 19.40
N ASP A 102 -28.96 -13.68 19.57
CA ASP A 102 -29.60 -12.46 19.03
C ASP A 102 -29.85 -11.38 20.09
N ALA A 103 -29.35 -11.60 21.32
CA ALA A 103 -29.52 -10.64 22.41
C ALA A 103 -28.88 -9.29 22.07
N PRO A 104 -29.49 -8.14 22.45
CA PRO A 104 -28.94 -6.83 22.18
C PRO A 104 -27.60 -6.64 22.93
N VAL A 105 -26.57 -6.20 22.21
CA VAL A 105 -25.32 -5.77 22.83
C VAL A 105 -25.59 -4.43 23.52
N ARG A 106 -25.29 -4.37 24.81
CA ARG A 106 -25.45 -3.18 25.64
C ARG A 106 -24.07 -2.61 25.97
N THR A 107 -23.91 -1.31 25.78
CA THR A 107 -22.65 -0.58 25.99
C THR A 107 -22.93 0.71 26.74
N ALA A 108 -21.96 1.17 27.54
CA ALA A 108 -22.02 2.43 28.28
C ALA A 108 -20.75 3.27 28.05
N GLY A 109 -20.88 4.59 28.20
CA GLY A 109 -19.75 5.53 28.17
C GLY A 109 -19.05 5.61 26.82
N ALA A 110 -19.80 5.61 25.72
CA ALA A 110 -19.24 5.65 24.38
C ALA A 110 -18.67 7.04 24.04
N GLY A 111 -17.43 7.09 23.56
CA GLY A 111 -16.79 8.31 23.09
C GLY A 111 -15.45 8.04 22.42
N PHE A 112 -15.05 8.89 21.49
CA PHE A 112 -13.70 8.84 20.93
C PHE A 112 -12.67 9.28 21.96
N ASP A 113 -11.52 8.60 21.98
CA ASP A 113 -10.37 8.98 22.81
C ASP A 113 -9.68 10.28 22.33
N ILE A 114 -9.85 10.62 21.05
CA ILE A 114 -9.43 11.88 20.42
C ILE A 114 -10.69 12.53 19.84
N SER A 115 -10.98 13.77 20.24
CA SER A 115 -12.19 14.48 19.79
C SER A 115 -12.18 14.73 18.27
N ASP A 116 -13.33 15.09 17.70
CA ASP A 116 -13.42 15.47 16.30
C ASP A 116 -12.55 16.70 15.99
N GLU A 117 -12.48 17.67 16.91
CA GLU A 117 -11.63 18.85 16.81
C GLU A 117 -10.14 18.50 16.90
N GLU A 118 -9.73 17.71 17.89
CA GLU A 118 -8.33 17.30 18.05
C GLU A 118 -7.83 16.44 16.86
N TYR A 119 -8.71 15.57 16.34
CA TYR A 119 -8.39 14.79 15.14
C TYR A 119 -8.26 15.69 13.91
N ALA A 120 -9.16 16.68 13.74
CA ALA A 120 -9.06 17.66 12.65
C ALA A 120 -7.75 18.47 12.71
N GLU A 121 -7.30 18.87 13.90
CA GLU A 121 -6.00 19.55 14.08
C GLU A 121 -4.84 18.64 13.70
N THR A 122 -4.91 17.36 14.05
CA THR A 122 -3.89 16.37 13.68
C THR A 122 -3.83 16.18 12.17
N VAL A 123 -4.99 16.10 11.50
CA VAL A 123 -5.07 16.05 10.03
C VAL A 123 -4.40 17.29 9.42
N ALA A 124 -4.77 18.50 9.85
CA ALA A 124 -4.19 19.73 9.32
C ALA A 124 -2.66 19.77 9.46
N ARG A 125 -2.15 19.30 10.61
CA ARG A 125 -0.71 19.22 10.88
C ARG A 125 0.00 18.24 9.96
N VAL A 126 -0.52 17.02 9.78
CA VAL A 126 0.08 16.02 8.88
C VAL A 126 0.12 16.52 7.44
N LEU A 127 -0.95 17.18 6.97
CA LEU A 127 -0.98 17.75 5.62
C LEU A 127 0.08 18.84 5.43
N ALA A 128 0.21 19.75 6.39
CA ALA A 128 1.13 20.89 6.29
C ALA A 128 2.59 20.50 6.54
N GLU A 129 2.84 19.72 7.58
CA GLU A 129 4.18 19.47 8.13
C GLU A 129 4.83 18.18 7.61
N GLU A 130 4.04 17.18 7.20
CA GLU A 130 4.57 15.90 6.72
C GLU A 130 4.49 15.85 5.19
N ILE A 131 3.28 15.85 4.62
CA ILE A 131 3.09 15.83 3.16
C ILE A 131 3.70 17.09 2.53
N GLY A 132 3.41 18.27 3.11
CA GLY A 132 3.93 19.56 2.65
C GLY A 132 5.45 19.71 2.73
N HIS A 133 6.14 18.88 3.51
CA HIS A 133 7.61 18.85 3.60
C HIS A 133 8.25 17.66 2.88
N GLY A 134 7.48 16.87 2.13
CA GLY A 134 8.03 15.77 1.32
C GLY A 134 8.39 14.53 2.13
N GLU A 135 7.79 14.37 3.31
CA GLU A 135 7.94 13.16 4.12
C GLU A 135 7.23 11.95 3.47
N GLY A 136 6.25 12.19 2.61
CA GLY A 136 5.53 11.13 1.91
C GLY A 136 4.32 11.62 1.12
N ALA A 137 3.63 10.68 0.50
CA ALA A 137 2.45 10.94 -0.34
C ALA A 137 1.14 10.90 0.46
N ASN A 138 1.07 9.97 1.41
CA ASN A 138 -0.11 9.74 2.24
C ASN A 138 0.25 9.09 3.58
N PHE A 139 -0.59 9.34 4.59
CA PHE A 139 -0.46 8.76 5.93
C PHE A 139 -1.83 8.43 6.50
N VAL A 140 -1.90 7.44 7.38
CA VAL A 140 -3.11 7.07 8.12
C VAL A 140 -2.82 7.27 9.59
N ILE A 141 -3.58 8.15 10.25
CA ILE A 141 -3.52 8.35 11.69
C ILE A 141 -4.80 7.79 12.30
N HIS A 142 -4.66 7.03 13.39
CA HIS A 142 -5.81 6.41 14.05
C HIS A 142 -6.31 7.21 15.25
N ARG A 143 -7.60 7.01 15.54
CA ARG A 143 -8.24 7.27 16.83
C ARG A 143 -9.14 6.08 17.18
N ALA A 144 -9.64 5.98 18.39
CA ALA A 144 -10.51 4.87 18.79
C ALA A 144 -11.78 5.34 19.49
N LEU A 145 -12.91 4.79 19.08
CA LEU A 145 -14.10 4.86 19.92
C LEU A 145 -13.92 3.89 21.09
N THR A 146 -14.14 4.38 22.29
CA THR A 146 -14.05 3.62 23.54
C THR A 146 -15.44 3.51 24.17
N ALA A 147 -15.71 2.37 24.82
CA ALA A 147 -16.94 2.14 25.57
C ALA A 147 -16.73 0.97 26.56
N THR A 148 -17.75 0.64 27.35
CA THR A 148 -17.77 -0.56 28.20
C THR A 148 -18.96 -1.44 27.87
N VAL A 149 -18.70 -2.69 27.49
CA VAL A 149 -19.71 -3.73 27.28
C VAL A 149 -20.36 -4.10 28.62
N GLN A 150 -21.68 -4.16 28.63
CA GLN A 150 -22.48 -4.57 29.79
C GLN A 150 -22.83 -6.06 29.65
N GLY A 151 -22.26 -6.91 30.50
CA GLY A 151 -22.44 -8.36 30.47
C GLY A 151 -21.22 -9.12 29.92
N PRO A 152 -21.36 -10.43 29.64
CA PRO A 152 -20.23 -11.27 29.23
C PRO A 152 -19.64 -10.83 27.87
N PRO A 153 -18.34 -10.48 27.80
CA PRO A 153 -17.69 -10.00 26.56
C PRO A 153 -17.82 -10.96 25.37
N VAL A 154 -17.62 -12.26 25.59
CA VAL A 154 -17.70 -13.27 24.53
C VAL A 154 -19.12 -13.36 23.96
N LEU A 155 -20.14 -13.34 24.82
CA LEU A 155 -21.54 -13.39 24.38
C LEU A 155 -21.92 -12.14 23.57
N ALA A 156 -21.45 -10.96 23.99
CA ALA A 156 -21.63 -9.72 23.25
C ALA A 156 -20.96 -9.78 21.86
N ALA A 157 -19.74 -10.31 21.77
CA ALA A 157 -19.04 -10.48 20.50
C ALA A 157 -19.75 -11.46 19.55
N LEU A 158 -20.25 -12.59 20.05
CA LEU A 158 -21.03 -13.55 19.27
C LEU A 158 -22.35 -12.94 18.76
N ALA A 159 -23.00 -12.09 19.55
CA ALA A 159 -24.19 -11.38 19.13
C ALA A 159 -23.89 -10.29 18.09
N ALA A 160 -22.74 -9.61 18.22
CA ALA A 160 -22.25 -8.69 17.20
C ALA A 160 -21.91 -9.42 15.89
N LEU A 161 -21.29 -10.60 15.96
CA LEU A 161 -21.00 -11.45 14.80
C LEU A 161 -22.26 -11.79 14.01
N ARG A 162 -23.31 -12.24 14.69
CA ARG A 162 -24.62 -12.51 14.06
C ARG A 162 -25.13 -11.31 13.28
N ARG A 163 -25.06 -10.11 13.88
CA ARG A 163 -25.50 -8.86 13.24
C ARG A 163 -24.66 -8.51 12.03
N LEU A 164 -23.34 -8.66 12.10
CA LEU A 164 -22.43 -8.44 10.98
C LEU A 164 -22.73 -9.43 9.83
N LEU A 165 -22.91 -10.71 10.13
CA LEU A 165 -23.24 -11.74 9.14
C LEU A 165 -24.57 -11.47 8.42
N LEU A 166 -25.57 -10.90 9.12
CA LEU A 166 -26.87 -10.56 8.53
C LEU A 166 -26.88 -9.26 7.73
N ARG A 167 -26.05 -8.30 8.10
CA ARG A 167 -26.20 -6.90 7.67
C ARG A 167 -25.03 -6.33 6.91
N GLU A 168 -23.82 -6.83 7.12
CA GLU A 168 -22.65 -6.38 6.38
C GLU A 168 -22.49 -7.20 5.10
N ARG A 169 -22.10 -6.53 4.01
CA ARG A 169 -21.92 -7.14 2.69
C ARG A 169 -20.55 -6.76 2.14
N GLY A 170 -19.99 -7.60 1.28
CA GLY A 170 -18.71 -7.33 0.64
C GLY A 170 -17.49 -7.36 1.59
N ALA A 171 -17.65 -7.87 2.82
CA ALA A 171 -16.51 -8.12 3.71
C ALA A 171 -15.65 -9.27 3.15
N TYR A 172 -14.33 -9.09 3.20
CA TYR A 172 -13.38 -10.16 2.91
C TYR A 172 -13.46 -11.24 3.99
N TRP A 173 -13.41 -10.84 5.26
CA TRP A 173 -13.64 -11.73 6.40
C TRP A 173 -14.62 -11.09 7.39
N THR A 174 -15.59 -11.86 7.85
CA THR A 174 -16.44 -11.55 9.02
C THR A 174 -16.15 -12.54 10.12
N PHE A 175 -15.75 -12.08 11.31
CA PHE A 175 -15.13 -12.96 12.30
C PHE A 175 -15.37 -12.57 13.76
N VAL A 176 -15.20 -13.57 14.63
CA VAL A 176 -14.88 -13.42 16.07
C VAL A 176 -13.65 -14.27 16.37
N VAL A 177 -12.66 -13.70 17.05
CA VAL A 177 -11.48 -14.41 17.56
C VAL A 177 -11.39 -14.17 19.06
N HIS A 178 -11.48 -15.24 19.85
CA HIS A 178 -11.29 -15.22 21.30
C HIS A 178 -9.98 -15.93 21.64
N THR A 179 -9.02 -15.19 22.21
CA THR A 179 -7.70 -15.76 22.54
C THR A 179 -7.60 -16.20 24.01
N GLY A 180 -8.66 -16.04 24.79
CA GLY A 180 -8.67 -16.18 26.25
C GLY A 180 -8.25 -14.89 26.98
N THR A 181 -7.45 -14.03 26.35
CA THR A 181 -7.00 -12.74 26.93
C THR A 181 -7.77 -11.54 26.39
N ARG A 182 -8.47 -11.70 25.26
CA ARG A 182 -9.29 -10.68 24.59
C ARG A 182 -10.22 -11.31 23.56
N VAL A 183 -11.16 -10.51 23.05
CA VAL A 183 -12.03 -10.85 21.93
C VAL A 183 -11.89 -9.81 20.83
N LEU A 184 -11.65 -10.25 19.59
CA LEU A 184 -11.72 -9.43 18.39
C LEU A 184 -13.00 -9.79 17.63
N VAL A 185 -13.79 -8.81 17.21
CA VAL A 185 -14.98 -9.01 16.38
C VAL A 185 -15.04 -7.97 15.27
N GLY A 186 -15.19 -8.40 14.02
CA GLY A 186 -15.09 -7.48 12.90
C GLY A 186 -15.62 -8.02 11.59
N ALA A 187 -15.72 -7.11 10.61
CA ALA A 187 -16.03 -7.40 9.22
C ALA A 187 -15.07 -6.60 8.34
N SER A 188 -13.89 -7.16 8.10
CA SER A 188 -12.83 -6.47 7.33
C SER A 188 -13.11 -6.60 5.83
N PRO A 189 -13.11 -5.48 5.07
CA PRO A 189 -13.30 -5.53 3.63
C PRO A 189 -12.03 -5.94 2.87
N GLU A 190 -10.86 -5.89 3.51
CA GLU A 190 -9.60 -5.83 2.78
C GLU A 190 -8.71 -7.03 3.11
N ARG A 191 -8.31 -7.74 2.06
CA ARG A 191 -7.24 -8.73 2.12
C ARG A 191 -5.92 -7.99 2.29
N HIS A 192 -5.15 -8.35 3.31
CA HIS A 192 -3.76 -7.93 3.41
C HIS A 192 -2.90 -8.65 2.37
N VAL A 193 -2.86 -9.98 2.49
CA VAL A 193 -2.15 -10.87 1.57
C VAL A 193 -2.75 -12.27 1.66
N SER A 194 -2.76 -12.99 0.54
CA SER A 194 -3.04 -14.43 0.53
C SER A 194 -2.04 -15.16 -0.35
N VAL A 195 -1.73 -16.42 -0.02
CA VAL A 195 -0.89 -17.31 -0.82
C VAL A 195 -1.64 -18.62 -1.01
N ASP A 196 -1.86 -19.01 -2.27
CA ASP A 196 -2.47 -20.29 -2.66
C ASP A 196 -1.82 -20.78 -3.96
N ASP A 197 -1.36 -22.03 -4.02
CA ASP A 197 -0.54 -22.56 -5.13
C ASP A 197 0.65 -21.63 -5.52
N GLY A 198 1.26 -20.95 -4.55
CA GLY A 198 2.33 -19.97 -4.80
C GLY A 198 1.86 -18.69 -5.52
N LEU A 199 0.56 -18.49 -5.72
CA LEU A 199 -0.04 -17.23 -6.15
C LEU A 199 -0.23 -16.33 -4.92
N VAL A 200 0.59 -15.28 -4.84
CA VAL A 200 0.46 -14.19 -3.88
C VAL A 200 -0.56 -13.19 -4.40
N MET A 201 -1.55 -12.84 -3.59
CA MET A 201 -2.54 -11.81 -3.92
C MET A 201 -2.65 -10.74 -2.85
N MET A 202 -2.82 -9.49 -3.27
CA MET A 202 -3.12 -8.32 -2.43
C MET A 202 -4.29 -7.54 -3.03
N ASN A 203 -4.94 -6.67 -2.26
CA ASN A 203 -6.17 -6.00 -2.66
C ASN A 203 -6.13 -4.52 -2.22
N PRO A 204 -5.50 -3.63 -3.00
CA PRO A 204 -5.54 -2.20 -2.71
C PRO A 204 -6.95 -1.66 -2.90
N ILE A 205 -7.50 -1.12 -1.81
CA ILE A 205 -8.84 -0.51 -1.76
C ILE A 205 -8.68 0.96 -1.35
N SER A 206 -9.20 1.88 -2.18
CA SER A 206 -9.35 3.29 -1.79
C SER A 206 -10.49 3.96 -2.56
N GLY A 207 -10.85 5.15 -2.10
CA GLY A 207 -12.04 5.86 -2.52
C GLY A 207 -13.31 5.29 -1.91
N THR A 208 -14.18 6.18 -1.42
CA THR A 208 -15.39 5.78 -0.67
C THR A 208 -16.64 6.50 -1.19
N PHE A 209 -17.48 5.78 -1.91
CA PHE A 209 -18.80 6.25 -2.31
C PHE A 209 -19.82 5.94 -1.21
N ARG A 210 -20.34 6.97 -0.52
CA ARG A 210 -21.35 6.82 0.53
C ARG A 210 -22.75 6.72 -0.08
N HIS A 211 -23.56 5.77 0.38
CA HIS A 211 -24.96 5.66 -0.04
C HIS A 211 -25.89 5.25 1.12
N PRO A 212 -27.13 5.79 1.19
CA PRO A 212 -28.12 5.28 2.11
C PRO A 212 -28.67 3.97 1.53
N GLY A 213 -28.37 2.84 2.17
CA GLY A 213 -28.69 1.51 1.65
C GLY A 213 -30.13 1.34 1.12
N ALA A 214 -30.27 0.40 0.18
CA ALA A 214 -31.44 -0.03 -0.62
C ALA A 214 -31.50 0.46 -2.08
N ALA A 215 -30.96 1.63 -2.43
CA ALA A 215 -30.76 2.04 -3.84
C ALA A 215 -29.66 3.09 -3.96
N ALA A 216 -28.45 2.66 -4.31
CA ALA A 216 -27.36 3.59 -4.61
C ALA A 216 -27.65 4.34 -5.92
N ASP A 217 -27.57 5.69 -5.89
CA ASP A 217 -27.79 6.52 -7.07
C ASP A 217 -26.67 6.29 -8.10
N ARG A 218 -27.01 5.61 -9.19
CA ARG A 218 -26.10 5.32 -10.31
C ARG A 218 -25.44 6.58 -10.87
N ALA A 219 -26.17 7.69 -11.01
CA ALA A 219 -25.61 8.92 -11.54
C ALA A 219 -24.60 9.54 -10.55
N ALA A 220 -24.86 9.44 -9.25
CA ALA A 220 -23.90 9.82 -8.22
C ALA A 220 -22.66 8.92 -8.22
N LEU A 221 -22.84 7.60 -8.39
CA LEU A 221 -21.72 6.68 -8.51
C LEU A 221 -20.85 6.99 -9.73
N LEU A 222 -21.44 7.25 -10.90
CA LEU A 222 -20.67 7.62 -12.10
C LEU A 222 -19.90 8.93 -11.92
N ARG A 223 -20.47 9.92 -11.21
CA ARG A 223 -19.73 11.14 -10.84
C ARG A 223 -18.56 10.83 -9.91
N PHE A 224 -18.76 9.99 -8.91
CA PHE A 224 -17.69 9.52 -8.02
C PHE A 224 -16.59 8.78 -8.79
N LEU A 225 -16.96 7.90 -9.73
CA LEU A 225 -16.00 7.14 -10.53
C LEU A 225 -15.16 8.03 -11.46
N ALA A 226 -15.68 9.21 -11.82
CA ALA A 226 -14.99 10.21 -12.62
C ALA A 226 -14.26 11.28 -11.79
N ASP A 227 -14.38 11.27 -10.45
CA ASP A 227 -13.74 12.25 -9.58
C ASP A 227 -12.21 12.07 -9.59
N PRO A 228 -11.42 13.06 -10.06
CA PRO A 228 -9.97 12.97 -10.09
C PRO A 228 -9.35 12.68 -8.74
N LYS A 229 -9.91 13.20 -7.64
CA LYS A 229 -9.40 12.96 -6.28
C LYS A 229 -9.47 11.46 -5.96
N GLU A 230 -10.63 10.85 -6.18
CA GLU A 230 -10.88 9.45 -5.84
C GLU A 230 -10.12 8.49 -6.78
N VAL A 231 -9.92 8.88 -8.04
CA VAL A 231 -9.08 8.16 -9.01
C VAL A 231 -7.60 8.20 -8.59
N GLU A 232 -7.08 9.37 -8.27
CA GLU A 232 -5.69 9.55 -7.84
C GLU A 232 -5.38 8.84 -6.52
N GLU A 233 -6.32 8.86 -5.56
CA GLU A 233 -6.20 8.15 -4.29
C GLU A 233 -6.05 6.63 -4.52
N LEU A 234 -6.87 6.05 -5.41
CA LEU A 234 -6.77 4.64 -5.75
C LEU A 234 -5.44 4.29 -6.44
N TYR A 235 -4.97 5.12 -7.37
CA TYR A 235 -3.70 4.86 -8.04
C TYR A 235 -2.51 4.98 -7.10
N MET A 236 -2.58 5.89 -6.12
CA MET A 236 -1.56 6.02 -5.10
C MET A 236 -1.41 4.71 -4.32
N VAL A 237 -2.50 4.19 -3.73
CA VAL A 237 -2.42 2.93 -2.98
C VAL A 237 -2.08 1.73 -3.87
N LEU A 238 -2.45 1.77 -5.15
CA LEU A 238 -2.07 0.75 -6.13
C LEU A 238 -0.55 0.68 -6.30
N ASP A 239 0.12 1.82 -6.51
CA ASP A 239 1.58 1.86 -6.60
C ASP A 239 2.23 1.35 -5.30
N GLU A 240 1.70 1.76 -4.14
CA GLU A 240 2.27 1.36 -2.86
C GLU A 240 2.19 -0.14 -2.58
N GLU A 241 1.05 -0.77 -2.87
CA GLU A 241 0.94 -2.22 -2.76
C GLU A 241 1.72 -2.94 -3.85
N LEU A 242 1.93 -2.31 -5.02
CA LEU A 242 2.77 -2.86 -6.07
C LEU A 242 4.25 -2.87 -5.66
N LYS A 243 4.72 -1.92 -4.84
CA LYS A 243 6.05 -1.98 -4.21
C LYS A 243 6.18 -3.18 -3.28
N MET A 244 5.15 -3.48 -2.48
CA MET A 244 5.12 -4.67 -1.62
C MET A 244 5.11 -5.95 -2.46
N MET A 245 4.24 -6.02 -3.48
CA MET A 245 4.16 -7.16 -4.39
C MET A 245 5.48 -7.37 -5.15
N ALA A 246 6.16 -6.29 -5.56
CA ALA A 246 7.49 -6.35 -6.16
C ALA A 246 8.56 -6.95 -5.23
N THR A 247 8.36 -6.85 -3.91
CA THR A 247 9.24 -7.46 -2.93
C THR A 247 8.96 -8.95 -2.82
N VAL A 248 7.69 -9.37 -2.72
CA VAL A 248 7.30 -10.77 -2.42
C VAL A 248 7.11 -11.67 -3.64
N ALA A 249 6.85 -11.13 -4.83
CA ALA A 249 6.71 -11.87 -6.07
C ALA A 249 8.02 -11.91 -6.88
N GLU A 250 8.33 -13.08 -7.47
CA GLU A 250 9.60 -13.34 -8.17
C GLU A 250 9.76 -12.50 -9.46
N HIS A 251 8.65 -12.21 -10.14
CA HIS A 251 8.61 -11.43 -11.38
C HIS A 251 7.82 -10.11 -11.25
N GLY A 252 7.58 -9.69 -10.01
CA GLY A 252 6.72 -8.55 -9.69
C GLY A 252 5.24 -8.90 -9.73
N GLY A 253 4.40 -7.88 -9.53
CA GLY A 253 2.94 -8.01 -9.53
C GLY A 253 2.31 -7.74 -10.89
N GLN A 254 1.21 -8.41 -11.17
CA GLN A 254 0.24 -8.05 -12.19
C GLN A 254 -0.94 -7.32 -11.53
N VAL A 255 -1.35 -6.21 -12.11
CA VAL A 255 -2.53 -5.44 -11.73
C VAL A 255 -3.76 -5.96 -12.47
N VAL A 256 -4.82 -6.26 -11.73
CA VAL A 256 -6.09 -6.77 -12.25
C VAL A 256 -7.24 -5.93 -11.69
N GLY A 257 -8.20 -5.55 -12.52
CA GLY A 257 -9.30 -4.65 -12.16
C GLY A 257 -9.31 -3.36 -13.00
N PRO A 258 -9.84 -2.23 -12.49
CA PRO A 258 -10.42 -2.07 -11.16
C PRO A 258 -11.83 -2.65 -11.06
N TYR A 259 -12.28 -2.89 -9.83
CA TYR A 259 -13.60 -3.40 -9.48
C TYR A 259 -14.33 -2.44 -8.54
N LEU A 260 -15.65 -2.57 -8.48
CA LEU A 260 -16.49 -1.92 -7.48
C LEU A 260 -16.82 -2.92 -6.37
N LYS A 261 -16.36 -2.63 -5.16
CA LYS A 261 -16.68 -3.40 -3.96
C LYS A 261 -17.88 -2.78 -3.24
N GLU A 262 -19.06 -3.34 -3.45
CA GLU A 262 -20.29 -2.88 -2.82
C GLU A 262 -20.42 -3.40 -1.39
N MET A 263 -20.49 -2.49 -0.42
CA MET A 263 -20.80 -2.77 0.98
C MET A 263 -22.17 -2.20 1.35
N SER A 264 -22.63 -2.45 2.59
CA SER A 264 -24.01 -2.13 2.97
C SER A 264 -24.33 -0.63 3.03
N HIS A 265 -23.35 0.21 3.35
CA HIS A 265 -23.52 1.67 3.51
C HIS A 265 -22.59 2.51 2.62
N LEU A 266 -21.73 1.84 1.87
CA LEU A 266 -20.73 2.47 1.02
C LEU A 266 -20.31 1.51 -0.10
N ALA A 267 -19.61 2.02 -1.10
CA ALA A 267 -18.89 1.22 -2.06
C ALA A 267 -17.45 1.74 -2.19
N HIS A 268 -16.53 0.83 -2.44
CA HIS A 268 -15.13 1.16 -2.69
C HIS A 268 -14.74 0.81 -4.12
N THR A 269 -13.73 1.50 -4.64
CA THR A 269 -13.01 1.03 -5.83
C THR A 269 -11.76 0.27 -5.41
N GLU A 270 -11.47 -0.82 -6.10
CA GLU A 270 -10.36 -1.68 -5.73
C GLU A 270 -9.63 -2.23 -6.96
N TYR A 271 -8.35 -2.51 -6.79
CA TYR A 271 -7.61 -3.39 -7.69
C TYR A 271 -7.27 -4.69 -6.95
N LEU A 272 -6.85 -5.68 -7.71
CA LEU A 272 -6.17 -6.87 -7.23
C LEU A 272 -4.75 -6.87 -7.77
N LEU A 273 -3.81 -7.25 -6.93
CA LEU A 273 -2.44 -7.53 -7.34
C LEU A 273 -2.23 -9.04 -7.26
N ALA A 274 -1.61 -9.60 -8.29
CA ALA A 274 -1.32 -11.03 -8.38
C ALA A 274 0.14 -11.24 -8.79
N GLY A 275 0.88 -12.07 -8.06
CA GLY A 275 2.26 -12.42 -8.40
C GLY A 275 2.56 -13.85 -7.97
N ARG A 276 3.48 -14.54 -8.66
CA ARG A 276 3.94 -15.85 -8.21
C ARG A 276 5.20 -15.72 -7.36
N GLY A 277 5.31 -16.57 -6.34
CA GLY A 277 6.50 -16.68 -5.51
C GLY A 277 6.54 -17.99 -4.74
N SER A 278 7.74 -18.35 -4.29
CA SER A 278 8.03 -19.57 -3.52
C SER A 278 8.50 -19.31 -2.08
N ARG A 279 8.42 -18.05 -1.63
CA ARG A 279 8.82 -17.66 -0.28
C ARG A 279 7.98 -18.33 0.79
N ASP A 280 8.58 -18.51 1.96
CA ASP A 280 7.85 -18.95 3.14
C ASP A 280 6.74 -17.94 3.47
N VAL A 281 5.52 -18.42 3.75
CA VAL A 281 4.37 -17.56 4.04
C VAL A 281 4.59 -16.63 5.25
N ARG A 282 5.46 -16.98 6.19
CA ARG A 282 5.88 -16.11 7.31
C ARG A 282 6.80 -14.98 6.86
N GLU A 283 7.65 -15.24 5.85
CA GLU A 283 8.46 -14.21 5.21
C GLU A 283 7.58 -13.27 4.37
N VAL A 284 6.59 -13.82 3.65
CA VAL A 284 5.59 -13.02 2.92
C VAL A 284 4.88 -12.07 3.88
N LEU A 285 4.34 -12.58 4.99
CA LEU A 285 3.74 -11.74 6.04
C LEU A 285 4.71 -10.66 6.53
N ARG A 286 5.96 -11.02 6.81
CA ARG A 286 6.96 -10.08 7.36
C ARG A 286 7.25 -8.94 6.39
N GLU A 287 7.41 -9.24 5.10
CA GLU A 287 7.75 -8.23 4.09
C GLU A 287 6.55 -7.35 3.69
N THR A 288 5.31 -7.84 3.88
CA THR A 288 4.10 -7.06 3.61
C THR A 288 3.61 -6.25 4.82
N MET A 289 4.20 -6.40 6.02
CA MET A 289 3.81 -5.58 7.18
C MET A 289 4.02 -4.08 6.92
N PHE A 290 3.01 -3.22 7.10
CA PHE A 290 1.58 -3.51 6.94
C PHE A 290 1.06 -2.72 5.74
N ALA A 291 -0.16 -3.01 5.27
CA ALA A 291 -0.69 -2.39 4.06
C ALA A 291 -0.64 -0.85 4.11
N PRO A 292 -0.35 -0.18 2.98
CA PRO A 292 -0.22 1.28 2.92
C PRO A 292 -1.57 1.98 3.12
N THR A 293 -2.68 1.28 2.85
CA THR A 293 -4.07 1.71 3.10
C THR A 293 -4.39 1.94 4.58
N VAL A 294 -3.56 1.42 5.49
CA VAL A 294 -3.71 1.58 6.95
C VAL A 294 -2.48 2.17 7.62
N THR A 295 -1.45 2.55 6.86
CA THR A 295 -0.20 3.13 7.37
C THR A 295 0.18 4.40 6.62
N GLY A 296 0.64 4.28 5.38
CA GLY A 296 1.04 5.39 4.52
C GLY A 296 2.19 5.02 3.59
N SER A 297 2.78 6.03 2.93
CA SER A 297 3.92 5.87 2.03
C SER A 297 4.88 7.06 2.04
N PRO A 298 6.21 6.82 1.92
CA PRO A 298 6.87 5.51 1.91
C PRO A 298 6.77 4.79 3.26
N MET A 299 6.63 3.46 3.25
CA MET A 299 6.25 2.67 4.44
C MET A 299 7.09 2.95 5.68
N GLU A 300 8.41 2.92 5.54
CA GLU A 300 9.33 3.14 6.67
C GLU A 300 9.14 4.53 7.28
N ASN A 301 8.98 5.56 6.44
CA ASN A 301 8.75 6.91 6.93
C ASN A 301 7.33 7.11 7.45
N ALA A 302 6.33 6.44 6.88
CA ALA A 302 4.98 6.43 7.40
C ALA A 302 4.93 5.90 8.83
N CYS A 303 5.69 4.84 9.14
CA CYS A 303 5.85 4.36 10.51
C CYS A 303 6.46 5.42 11.45
N ARG A 304 7.44 6.22 10.97
CA ARG A 304 8.00 7.35 11.74
C ARG A 304 6.98 8.47 11.97
N VAL A 305 6.20 8.83 10.94
CA VAL A 305 5.13 9.82 11.04
C VAL A 305 4.05 9.37 12.03
N ILE A 306 3.58 8.13 11.90
CA ILE A 306 2.62 7.52 12.83
C ILE A 306 3.13 7.63 14.28
N ALA A 307 4.39 7.27 14.53
CA ALA A 307 4.97 7.35 15.86
C ALA A 307 5.13 8.78 16.40
N ARG A 308 5.19 9.80 15.54
CA ARG A 308 5.22 11.23 15.95
C ARG A 308 3.83 11.75 16.36
N HIS A 309 2.78 11.33 15.66
CA HIS A 309 1.43 11.90 15.82
C HIS A 309 0.51 11.06 16.71
N GLU A 310 0.78 9.77 16.88
CA GLU A 310 -0.04 8.89 17.72
C GLU A 310 0.50 8.81 19.16
N ARG A 311 -0.37 9.08 20.14
CA ARG A 311 0.00 9.07 21.57
C ARG A 311 -0.03 7.66 22.20
N ALA A 312 -0.67 6.71 21.54
CA ALA A 312 -0.86 5.35 22.03
C ALA A 312 -0.56 4.34 20.91
N GLY A 313 -0.09 3.15 21.29
CA GLY A 313 0.10 2.05 20.34
C GLY A 313 -1.23 1.60 19.73
N ARG A 314 -1.13 1.09 18.50
CA ARG A 314 -2.29 0.65 17.70
C ARG A 314 -2.87 -0.69 18.15
N ARG A 315 -2.20 -1.40 19.05
CA ARG A 315 -2.51 -2.77 19.43
C ARG A 315 -2.58 -3.65 18.18
N TYR A 316 -3.77 -4.13 17.82
CA TYR A 316 -3.99 -4.91 16.61
C TYR A 316 -4.57 -4.12 15.43
N TYR A 317 -4.92 -2.85 15.60
CA TYR A 317 -5.36 -2.01 14.48
C TYR A 317 -4.25 -1.93 13.43
N ALA A 318 -4.60 -2.04 12.14
CA ALA A 318 -3.68 -2.13 11.01
C ALA A 318 -2.83 -3.42 10.96
N GLY A 319 -2.88 -4.27 12.00
CA GLY A 319 -2.30 -5.61 12.00
C GLY A 319 -3.11 -6.58 11.12
N VAL A 320 -2.91 -7.89 11.30
CA VAL A 320 -3.63 -8.91 10.52
C VAL A 320 -4.09 -10.08 11.37
N LEU A 321 -5.19 -10.70 10.95
CA LEU A 321 -5.40 -12.13 11.22
C LEU A 321 -4.73 -12.88 10.08
N ALA A 322 -4.00 -13.96 10.37
CA ALA A 322 -3.33 -14.75 9.34
C ALA A 322 -3.62 -16.23 9.58
N LEU A 323 -4.41 -16.84 8.69
CA LEU A 323 -4.66 -18.28 8.68
C LEU A 323 -3.60 -18.97 7.82
N LEU A 324 -2.68 -19.68 8.47
CA LEU A 324 -1.62 -20.42 7.82
C LEU A 324 -1.99 -21.91 7.77
N GLY A 325 -1.66 -22.56 6.66
CA GLY A 325 -1.91 -23.99 6.50
C GLY A 325 -1.13 -24.62 5.36
N HIS A 326 -1.61 -25.77 4.91
CA HIS A 326 -1.14 -26.40 3.67
C HIS A 326 -2.31 -26.83 2.79
N ASP A 327 -2.12 -26.79 1.48
CA ASP A 327 -3.07 -27.39 0.54
C ASP A 327 -2.92 -28.92 0.46
N GLU A 328 -3.70 -29.56 -0.40
CA GLU A 328 -3.67 -31.02 -0.61
C GLU A 328 -2.33 -31.54 -1.14
N ALA A 329 -1.56 -30.68 -1.83
CA ALA A 329 -0.23 -31.01 -2.34
C ALA A 329 0.88 -30.74 -1.31
N GLY A 330 0.52 -30.27 -0.10
CA GLY A 330 1.46 -29.94 0.97
C GLY A 330 2.15 -28.59 0.79
N ARG A 331 1.71 -27.74 -0.15
CA ARG A 331 2.24 -26.38 -0.31
C ARG A 331 1.64 -25.48 0.76
N GLN A 332 2.44 -24.53 1.24
CA GLN A 332 2.00 -23.58 2.26
C GLN A 332 0.87 -22.69 1.72
N THR A 333 -0.12 -22.43 2.58
CA THR A 333 -1.22 -21.50 2.29
C THR A 333 -1.29 -20.40 3.33
N LEU A 334 -1.73 -19.23 2.90
CA LEU A 334 -1.94 -18.05 3.75
C LEU A 334 -3.22 -17.34 3.32
N ASP A 335 -4.07 -17.01 4.28
CA ASP A 335 -5.18 -16.09 4.08
C ASP A 335 -5.22 -15.08 5.23
N ALA A 336 -4.96 -13.81 4.92
CA ALA A 336 -4.83 -12.76 5.93
C ALA A 336 -5.64 -11.50 5.61
N PRO A 337 -6.76 -11.21 6.31
CA PRO A 337 -7.39 -9.90 6.29
C PRO A 337 -6.61 -8.86 7.12
N ILE A 338 -6.74 -7.59 6.75
CA ILE A 338 -6.30 -6.48 7.59
C ILE A 338 -7.25 -6.32 8.78
N LEU A 339 -6.73 -6.05 9.98
CA LEU A 339 -7.50 -5.74 11.19
C LEU A 339 -7.97 -4.28 11.21
N ILE A 340 -8.93 -3.99 10.33
CA ILE A 340 -9.77 -2.79 10.31
C ILE A 340 -11.23 -3.19 10.46
N ARG A 341 -12.12 -2.21 10.74
CA ARG A 341 -13.55 -2.50 10.97
C ARG A 341 -13.71 -3.63 11.99
N THR A 342 -12.92 -3.53 13.06
CA THR A 342 -12.77 -4.56 14.08
C THR A 342 -12.82 -3.89 15.44
N ALA A 343 -13.56 -4.48 16.35
CA ALA A 343 -13.61 -4.12 17.75
C ALA A 343 -12.75 -5.07 18.58
N GLU A 344 -12.05 -4.53 19.57
CA GLU A 344 -11.34 -5.28 20.60
C GLU A 344 -12.09 -5.13 21.93
N ILE A 345 -12.39 -6.26 22.58
CA ILE A 345 -13.08 -6.31 23.87
C ILE A 345 -12.18 -7.04 24.87
N SER A 346 -11.88 -6.39 25.99
CA SER A 346 -11.11 -7.02 27.07
C SER A 346 -11.99 -7.97 27.91
N PRO A 347 -11.39 -8.87 28.71
CA PRO A 347 -12.14 -9.71 29.65
C PRO A 347 -12.94 -8.91 30.68
N ALA A 348 -12.50 -7.67 30.97
CA ALA A 348 -13.21 -6.74 31.86
C ALA A 348 -14.33 -5.95 31.13
N GLY A 349 -14.56 -6.20 29.84
CA GLY A 349 -15.60 -5.54 29.05
C GLY A 349 -15.20 -4.18 28.46
N ALA A 350 -13.94 -3.75 28.58
CA ALA A 350 -13.47 -2.52 27.93
C ALA A 350 -13.46 -2.74 26.40
N LEU A 351 -14.20 -1.92 25.68
CA LEU A 351 -14.39 -1.97 24.23
C LEU A 351 -13.59 -0.85 23.56
N ARG A 352 -12.85 -1.19 22.51
CA ARG A 352 -12.19 -0.23 21.61
C ARG A 352 -12.56 -0.56 20.16
N VAL A 353 -12.90 0.47 19.39
CA VAL A 353 -13.12 0.37 17.94
C VAL A 353 -12.19 1.39 17.27
N PRO A 354 -10.94 0.98 16.95
CA PRO A 354 -9.97 1.84 16.29
C PRO A 354 -10.37 2.09 14.82
N VAL A 355 -10.12 3.31 14.36
CA VAL A 355 -10.43 3.76 13.00
C VAL A 355 -9.49 4.89 12.59
N GLY A 356 -9.20 4.98 11.30
CA GLY A 356 -8.40 6.04 10.71
C GLY A 356 -8.90 6.37 9.30
N ALA A 357 -8.35 7.42 8.72
CA ALA A 357 -8.59 7.83 7.35
C ALA A 357 -7.27 8.09 6.63
N THR A 358 -7.25 7.90 5.31
CA THR A 358 -6.06 8.10 4.48
C THR A 358 -5.92 9.57 4.17
N LEU A 359 -4.91 10.21 4.75
CA LEU A 359 -4.63 11.63 4.57
C LEU A 359 -3.82 11.81 3.29
N VAL A 360 -4.38 12.52 2.32
CA VAL A 360 -3.73 12.88 1.05
C VAL A 360 -3.69 14.40 0.88
N ARG A 361 -2.91 14.91 -0.08
CA ARG A 361 -2.74 16.36 -0.28
C ARG A 361 -4.03 17.17 -0.47
N HIS A 362 -5.11 16.53 -0.91
CA HIS A 362 -6.43 17.14 -1.13
C HIS A 362 -7.44 16.87 0.00
N SER A 363 -7.01 16.19 1.07
CA SER A 363 -7.84 15.92 2.24
C SER A 363 -8.26 17.23 2.93
N THR A 364 -9.42 17.20 3.57
CA THR A 364 -9.89 18.30 4.43
C THR A 364 -10.12 17.77 5.84
N PRO A 365 -9.72 18.49 6.90
CA PRO A 365 -9.89 18.01 8.28
C PRO A 365 -11.32 17.53 8.59
N ALA A 366 -12.33 18.30 8.19
CA ALA A 366 -13.73 17.94 8.40
C ALA A 366 -14.17 16.70 7.61
N GLY A 367 -13.67 16.54 6.37
CA GLY A 367 -13.94 15.37 5.54
C GLY A 367 -13.40 14.09 6.16
N GLU A 368 -12.16 14.14 6.65
CA GLU A 368 -11.49 12.99 7.27
C GLU A 368 -12.12 12.59 8.61
N VAL A 369 -12.53 13.57 9.43
CA VAL A 369 -13.34 13.30 10.63
C VAL A 369 -14.62 12.54 10.25
N ALA A 370 -15.38 13.06 9.28
CA ALA A 370 -16.63 12.42 8.84
C ALA A 370 -16.39 11.02 8.26
N GLU A 371 -15.24 10.78 7.63
CA GLU A 371 -14.86 9.48 7.13
C GLU A 371 -14.59 8.46 8.24
N THR A 372 -13.91 8.85 9.32
CA THR A 372 -13.71 7.94 10.46
C THR A 372 -15.04 7.46 11.08
N HIS A 373 -16.03 8.36 11.21
CA HIS A 373 -17.37 8.00 11.66
C HIS A 373 -18.06 7.02 10.69
N ALA A 374 -18.01 7.30 9.39
CA ALA A 374 -18.61 6.44 8.37
C ALA A 374 -17.96 5.05 8.33
N LYS A 375 -16.63 4.98 8.43
CA LYS A 375 -15.87 3.71 8.45
C LYS A 375 -16.18 2.88 9.70
N ALA A 376 -16.39 3.50 10.87
CA ALA A 376 -16.71 2.77 12.09
C ALA A 376 -18.18 2.32 12.20
N ALA A 377 -19.10 2.97 11.47
CA ALA A 377 -20.55 2.85 11.65
C ALA A 377 -21.08 1.41 11.63
N GLY A 378 -20.64 0.56 10.70
CA GLY A 378 -21.13 -0.82 10.59
C GLY A 378 -20.85 -1.67 11.83
N VAL A 379 -19.62 -1.59 12.33
CA VAL A 379 -19.16 -2.32 13.54
C VAL A 379 -19.82 -1.75 14.79
N LEU A 380 -19.92 -0.42 14.89
CA LEU A 380 -20.60 0.24 16.00
C LEU A 380 -22.07 -0.15 16.06
N ALA A 381 -22.78 -0.20 14.92
CA ALA A 381 -24.16 -0.66 14.87
C ALA A 381 -24.32 -2.12 15.34
N ALA A 382 -23.38 -3.01 14.97
CA ALA A 382 -23.38 -4.40 15.44
C ALA A 382 -23.16 -4.52 16.97
N LEU A 383 -22.50 -3.54 17.58
CA LEU A 383 -22.23 -3.45 19.02
C LEU A 383 -23.28 -2.61 19.78
N GLY A 384 -24.36 -2.18 19.13
CA GLY A 384 -25.40 -1.36 19.77
C GLY A 384 -25.05 0.12 19.96
N LEU A 385 -23.99 0.59 19.30
CA LEU A 385 -23.42 1.95 19.40
C LEU A 385 -23.73 2.84 18.18
N GLY A 386 -24.93 2.73 17.62
CA GLY A 386 -25.33 3.55 16.48
C GLY A 386 -26.70 3.19 15.92
N PRO A 387 -27.22 4.00 14.98
CA PRO A 387 -28.46 3.70 14.28
C PRO A 387 -28.35 2.33 13.60
N GLN A 388 -29.37 1.52 13.78
CA GLN A 388 -29.44 0.20 13.16
C GLN A 388 -29.79 0.38 11.68
N ALA A 389 -29.01 -0.24 10.79
CA ALA A 389 -29.37 -0.31 9.38
C ALA A 389 -30.80 -0.87 9.24
N SER A 390 -31.64 -0.18 8.46
CA SER A 390 -32.93 -0.71 8.03
C SER A 390 -32.69 -2.05 7.33
N GLY A 391 -33.42 -3.10 7.75
CA GLY A 391 -33.27 -4.43 7.17
C GLY A 391 -33.38 -4.38 5.65
N ALA A 392 -32.51 -5.13 4.97
CA ALA A 392 -32.61 -5.30 3.53
C ALA A 392 -34.02 -5.83 3.21
N GLY A 393 -34.70 -5.19 2.25
CA GLY A 393 -35.95 -5.70 1.71
C GLY A 393 -35.76 -7.11 1.12
N PRO A 394 -36.85 -7.85 0.88
CA PRO A 394 -36.80 -9.26 0.50
C PRO A 394 -36.19 -9.55 -0.88
N GLU A 395 -35.86 -8.55 -1.70
CA GLU A 395 -35.24 -8.75 -3.01
C GLU A 395 -33.83 -8.14 -3.10
N PRO A 396 -32.85 -8.86 -3.69
CA PRO A 396 -31.55 -8.28 -3.98
C PRO A 396 -31.72 -7.18 -5.05
N ALA A 397 -31.43 -5.94 -4.67
CA ALA A 397 -31.29 -4.85 -5.64
C ALA A 397 -30.23 -5.23 -6.70
N PRO A 398 -30.39 -4.83 -7.97
CA PRO A 398 -29.38 -5.06 -8.99
C PRO A 398 -28.04 -4.45 -8.54
N ARG A 399 -26.97 -5.24 -8.65
CA ARG A 399 -25.61 -4.82 -8.27
C ARG A 399 -25.13 -3.73 -9.21
N LEU A 400 -24.68 -2.59 -8.67
CA LEU A 400 -24.11 -1.53 -9.49
C LEU A 400 -22.79 -1.98 -10.14
N ALA A 401 -22.09 -2.94 -9.54
CA ALA A 401 -20.89 -3.53 -10.12
C ALA A 401 -21.15 -4.23 -11.47
N ASP A 402 -22.39 -4.69 -11.72
CA ASP A 402 -22.77 -5.37 -12.96
C ASP A 402 -23.27 -4.41 -14.06
N ASP A 403 -23.46 -3.12 -13.73
CA ASP A 403 -23.92 -2.11 -14.70
C ASP A 403 -22.88 -1.86 -15.81
N PRO A 404 -23.27 -1.91 -17.11
CA PRO A 404 -22.34 -1.75 -18.21
C PRO A 404 -21.57 -0.41 -18.24
N GLU A 405 -22.21 0.71 -17.86
CA GLU A 405 -21.54 2.02 -17.82
C GLU A 405 -20.59 2.11 -16.63
N VAL A 406 -20.96 1.54 -15.48
CA VAL A 406 -20.05 1.43 -14.33
C VAL A 406 -18.82 0.61 -14.68
N ARG A 407 -19.01 -0.56 -15.32
CA ARG A 407 -17.90 -1.41 -15.78
C ARG A 407 -17.03 -0.71 -16.84
N ALA A 408 -17.64 0.02 -17.77
CA ALA A 408 -16.90 0.79 -18.77
C ALA A 408 -16.10 1.94 -18.14
N ALA A 409 -16.68 2.67 -17.17
CA ALA A 409 -16.00 3.73 -16.44
C ALA A 409 -14.81 3.20 -15.63
N LEU A 410 -14.96 2.05 -14.97
CA LEU A 410 -13.88 1.36 -14.28
C LEU A 410 -12.79 0.89 -15.25
N ALA A 411 -13.15 0.21 -16.35
CA ALA A 411 -12.19 -0.26 -17.34
C ALA A 411 -11.39 0.89 -17.98
N ALA A 412 -12.03 2.06 -18.20
CA ALA A 412 -11.37 3.24 -18.74
C ALA A 412 -10.20 3.74 -17.87
N ARG A 413 -10.23 3.48 -16.54
CA ARG A 413 -9.15 3.81 -15.61
C ARG A 413 -7.82 3.11 -15.91
N ASN A 414 -7.83 1.98 -16.65
CA ASN A 414 -6.58 1.32 -17.05
C ASN A 414 -5.88 1.99 -18.23
N THR A 415 -6.60 2.74 -19.06
CA THR A 415 -6.06 3.39 -20.27
C THR A 415 -4.81 4.24 -20.02
N PRO A 416 -4.76 5.09 -18.97
CA PRO A 416 -3.57 5.88 -18.69
C PRO A 416 -2.43 5.10 -18.03
N LEU A 417 -2.62 3.86 -17.58
CA LEU A 417 -1.65 3.16 -16.73
C LEU A 417 -0.55 2.45 -17.53
N ALA A 418 0.56 2.15 -16.86
CA ALA A 418 1.70 1.43 -17.41
C ALA A 418 1.33 -0.03 -17.74
N ARG A 419 1.35 -0.34 -19.04
CA ARG A 419 1.08 -1.68 -19.56
C ARG A 419 2.00 -2.76 -18.97
N PHE A 420 3.21 -2.39 -18.56
CA PHE A 420 4.17 -3.30 -17.92
C PHE A 420 3.59 -4.05 -16.71
N TRP A 421 2.71 -3.40 -15.95
CA TRP A 421 2.08 -3.96 -14.75
C TRP A 421 0.70 -4.58 -15.03
N LEU A 422 0.06 -4.24 -16.16
CA LEU A 422 -1.27 -4.76 -16.53
C LEU A 422 -1.19 -6.03 -17.38
N ASP A 423 -0.27 -6.06 -18.34
CA ASP A 423 -0.14 -7.14 -19.31
C ASP A 423 0.52 -8.38 -18.67
N GLN A 424 0.04 -9.57 -19.03
CA GLN A 424 0.75 -10.80 -18.71
C GLN A 424 2.05 -10.87 -19.53
N ARG A 425 3.18 -10.98 -18.85
CA ARG A 425 4.50 -11.06 -19.47
C ARG A 425 5.01 -12.50 -19.44
N ALA A 426 5.53 -12.97 -20.58
CA ALA A 426 6.25 -14.23 -20.63
C ALA A 426 7.56 -14.09 -19.86
N PRO A 427 7.94 -15.06 -19.00
CA PRO A 427 9.19 -15.01 -18.25
C PRO A 427 10.43 -14.82 -19.13
N ASP A 428 10.40 -15.35 -20.37
CA ASP A 428 11.51 -15.34 -21.32
C ASP A 428 11.38 -14.26 -22.41
N ALA A 429 10.58 -13.21 -22.18
CA ALA A 429 10.47 -12.12 -23.14
C ALA A 429 11.86 -11.47 -23.37
N PRO A 430 12.30 -11.27 -24.63
CA PRO A 430 13.61 -10.70 -24.89
C PRO A 430 13.70 -9.26 -24.40
N GLY A 431 14.76 -8.97 -23.63
CA GLY A 431 15.06 -7.62 -23.15
C GLY A 431 15.59 -6.69 -24.26
N LEU A 432 16.04 -5.50 -23.87
CA LEU A 432 16.61 -4.55 -24.82
C LEU A 432 17.97 -5.04 -25.35
N PRO A 433 18.21 -4.97 -26.68
CA PRO A 433 19.50 -5.31 -27.26
C PRO A 433 20.64 -4.53 -26.60
N GLY A 434 21.72 -5.23 -26.25
CA GLY A 434 22.93 -4.63 -25.68
C GLY A 434 22.92 -4.43 -24.16
N LEU A 435 21.81 -4.74 -23.47
CA LEU A 435 21.73 -4.71 -22.00
C LEU A 435 21.95 -6.09 -21.37
N ALA A 436 21.71 -7.18 -22.11
CA ALA A 436 21.93 -8.54 -21.64
C ALA A 436 23.36 -8.74 -21.11
N GLY A 437 23.47 -9.32 -19.90
CA GLY A 437 24.73 -9.58 -19.23
C GLY A 437 25.35 -8.38 -18.50
N ARG A 438 24.76 -7.18 -18.61
CA ARG A 438 25.16 -6.01 -17.82
C ARG A 438 24.52 -6.02 -16.44
N THR A 439 25.15 -5.30 -15.53
CA THR A 439 24.79 -5.27 -14.11
C THR A 439 24.42 -3.86 -13.66
N ALA A 440 23.40 -3.75 -12.81
CA ALA A 440 22.99 -2.50 -12.18
C ALA A 440 22.92 -2.65 -10.66
N LEU A 441 23.42 -1.63 -9.96
CA LEU A 441 23.21 -1.45 -8.53
C LEU A 441 22.19 -0.33 -8.32
N ILE A 442 21.07 -0.62 -7.67
CA ILE A 442 20.14 0.40 -7.17
C ILE A 442 20.45 0.67 -5.71
N VAL A 443 20.74 1.94 -5.39
CA VAL A 443 20.88 2.42 -4.02
C VAL A 443 19.54 2.99 -3.56
N ASP A 444 18.92 2.34 -2.59
CA ASP A 444 17.58 2.63 -2.07
C ASP A 444 17.61 3.73 -0.99
N GLY A 445 16.84 4.80 -1.23
CA GLY A 445 16.73 5.97 -0.35
C GLY A 445 15.58 5.89 0.64
N GLU A 446 15.16 4.69 1.06
CA GLU A 446 13.98 4.41 1.90
C GLU A 446 12.65 4.53 1.13
N ASP A 447 12.65 4.20 -0.16
CA ASP A 447 11.42 4.08 -0.95
C ASP A 447 11.50 2.87 -1.88
N THR A 448 10.70 1.87 -1.56
CA THR A 448 10.65 0.55 -2.21
C THR A 448 10.14 0.58 -3.66
N PHE A 449 9.88 1.77 -4.23
CA PHE A 449 9.88 1.94 -5.69
C PHE A 449 11.13 1.35 -6.35
N THR A 450 12.27 1.29 -5.66
CA THR A 450 13.47 0.58 -6.13
C THR A 450 13.22 -0.89 -6.48
N GLY A 451 12.32 -1.59 -5.77
CA GLY A 451 11.92 -2.96 -6.09
C GLY A 451 11.17 -3.04 -7.42
N MET A 452 10.27 -2.09 -7.67
CA MET A 452 9.55 -1.98 -8.94
C MET A 452 10.51 -1.65 -10.10
N LEU A 453 11.43 -0.70 -9.89
CA LEU A 453 12.45 -0.35 -10.87
C LEU A 453 13.38 -1.54 -11.16
N ALA A 454 13.73 -2.33 -10.14
CA ALA A 454 14.53 -3.54 -10.34
C ALA A 454 13.84 -4.54 -11.28
N HIS A 455 12.52 -4.73 -11.17
CA HIS A 455 11.78 -5.60 -12.10
C HIS A 455 11.75 -5.06 -13.52
N GLN A 456 11.56 -3.74 -13.70
CA GLN A 456 11.66 -3.15 -15.03
C GLN A 456 13.07 -3.31 -15.63
N LEU A 457 14.13 -3.00 -14.88
CA LEU A 457 15.50 -3.15 -15.35
C LEU A 457 15.88 -4.61 -15.67
N ARG A 458 15.39 -5.59 -14.87
CA ARG A 458 15.54 -7.02 -15.18
C ARG A 458 14.82 -7.42 -16.46
N ALA A 459 13.60 -6.94 -16.65
CA ALA A 459 12.85 -7.18 -17.89
C ALA A 459 13.52 -6.54 -19.11
N LEU A 460 14.26 -5.44 -18.92
CA LEU A 460 15.09 -4.83 -19.95
C LEU A 460 16.41 -5.58 -20.20
N GLY A 461 16.77 -6.55 -19.36
CA GLY A 461 17.91 -7.45 -19.56
C GLY A 461 19.08 -7.28 -18.59
N LEU A 462 18.99 -6.39 -17.61
CA LEU A 462 20.06 -6.18 -16.62
C LEU A 462 19.96 -7.18 -15.45
N ALA A 463 21.10 -7.59 -14.92
CA ALA A 463 21.19 -8.18 -13.59
C ALA A 463 21.17 -7.06 -12.54
N VAL A 464 20.22 -7.10 -11.60
CA VAL A 464 19.97 -5.98 -10.67
C VAL A 464 20.16 -6.39 -9.22
N THR A 465 21.00 -5.64 -8.52
CA THR A 465 21.17 -5.66 -7.06
C THR A 465 20.56 -4.41 -6.46
N VAL A 466 19.79 -4.55 -5.37
CA VAL A 466 19.25 -3.42 -4.61
C VAL A 466 19.94 -3.39 -3.24
N ARG A 467 20.34 -2.20 -2.79
CA ARG A 467 21.04 -2.00 -1.51
C ARG A 467 20.53 -0.74 -0.82
N PRO A 468 20.20 -0.77 0.48
CA PRO A 468 19.82 0.45 1.21
C PRO A 468 20.99 1.44 1.29
N TRP A 469 20.68 2.74 1.32
CA TRP A 469 21.66 3.84 1.27
C TRP A 469 22.73 3.77 2.36
N HIS A 470 22.37 3.24 3.54
CA HIS A 470 23.27 3.14 4.69
C HIS A 470 24.12 1.87 4.69
N ALA A 471 23.84 0.89 3.80
CA ALA A 471 24.59 -0.35 3.78
C ALA A 471 25.93 -0.18 3.05
N PRO A 472 27.06 -0.58 3.67
CA PRO A 472 28.35 -0.52 3.02
C PRO A 472 28.43 -1.55 1.89
N GLY A 473 29.26 -1.27 0.89
CA GLY A 473 29.59 -2.25 -0.13
C GLY A 473 30.30 -1.62 -1.33
N PRO A 474 31.03 -2.43 -2.11
CA PRO A 474 31.70 -1.93 -3.28
C PRO A 474 30.67 -1.36 -4.24
N LEU A 475 31.11 -0.29 -4.89
CA LEU A 475 30.43 0.29 -6.02
C LEU A 475 30.94 -0.35 -7.32
N ASP A 476 32.14 -0.92 -7.30
CA ASP A 476 32.84 -1.52 -8.44
C ASP A 476 32.21 -2.85 -8.86
N GLY A 477 32.33 -3.19 -10.15
CA GLY A 477 31.74 -4.40 -10.73
C GLY A 477 30.29 -4.24 -11.21
N HIS A 478 29.74 -3.02 -11.14
CA HIS A 478 28.45 -2.68 -11.73
C HIS A 478 28.60 -1.76 -12.94
N ASP A 479 27.91 -2.07 -14.04
CA ASP A 479 27.93 -1.25 -15.27
C ASP A 479 27.09 0.03 -15.12
N LEU A 480 26.04 -0.02 -14.30
CA LEU A 480 25.14 1.09 -13.99
C LEU A 480 25.00 1.25 -12.47
N VAL A 481 24.96 2.49 -11.99
CA VAL A 481 24.44 2.77 -10.65
C VAL A 481 23.22 3.67 -10.72
N VAL A 482 22.16 3.22 -10.07
CA VAL A 482 20.93 3.97 -9.90
C VAL A 482 20.89 4.53 -8.49
N VAL A 483 20.79 5.85 -8.36
CA VAL A 483 20.51 6.52 -7.08
C VAL A 483 19.00 6.71 -7.00
N GLY A 484 18.38 5.89 -6.15
CA GLY A 484 16.93 5.72 -6.08
C GLY A 484 16.18 6.87 -5.41
N PRO A 485 14.84 6.77 -5.39
CA PRO A 485 13.96 7.71 -4.70
C PRO A 485 14.05 7.56 -3.18
N GLY A 486 13.42 8.51 -2.48
CA GLY A 486 13.32 8.52 -1.02
C GLY A 486 12.56 9.73 -0.49
N PRO A 487 12.05 9.68 0.75
CA PRO A 487 11.41 10.82 1.41
C PRO A 487 12.44 11.84 1.92
N GLY A 488 11.97 13.06 2.20
CA GLY A 488 12.71 14.12 2.88
C GLY A 488 13.05 15.32 2.01
N ASP A 489 13.64 16.35 2.63
CA ASP A 489 14.06 17.58 1.96
C ASP A 489 15.47 17.42 1.34
N PRO A 490 15.61 17.45 -0.02
CA PRO A 490 16.91 17.33 -0.69
C PRO A 490 17.88 18.48 -0.36
N GLY A 491 17.38 19.61 0.14
CA GLY A 491 18.18 20.74 0.62
C GLY A 491 18.75 20.56 2.03
N SER A 492 18.29 19.56 2.79
CA SER A 492 18.71 19.36 4.18
C SER A 492 20.20 19.06 4.28
N ALA A 493 20.94 19.85 5.08
CA ALA A 493 22.36 19.65 5.34
C ALA A 493 22.64 18.67 6.50
N THR A 494 21.65 18.46 7.38
CA THR A 494 21.81 17.68 8.62
C THR A 494 21.25 16.27 8.51
N ASP A 495 20.46 15.98 7.47
CA ASP A 495 19.94 14.64 7.23
C ASP A 495 21.07 13.70 6.75
N PRO A 496 21.36 12.59 7.49
CA PRO A 496 22.42 11.65 7.13
C PRO A 496 22.22 10.97 5.77
N LYS A 497 20.97 10.68 5.39
CA LYS A 497 20.64 10.09 4.09
C LYS A 497 20.93 11.07 2.97
N MET A 498 20.50 12.32 3.12
CA MET A 498 20.79 13.37 2.12
C MET A 498 22.30 13.61 1.97
N ALA A 499 23.06 13.56 3.05
CA ALA A 499 24.52 13.64 3.01
C ALA A 499 25.14 12.42 2.30
N ALA A 500 24.72 11.20 2.64
CA ALA A 500 25.24 9.97 2.05
C ALA A 500 24.96 9.87 0.54
N LEU A 501 23.71 10.14 0.11
CA LEU A 501 23.33 10.10 -1.30
C LEU A 501 24.01 11.19 -2.13
N ARG A 502 24.19 12.41 -1.59
CA ARG A 502 25.00 13.45 -2.25
C ARG A 502 26.47 13.05 -2.37
N GLY A 503 27.04 12.46 -1.32
CA GLY A 503 28.41 11.95 -1.33
C GLY A 503 28.61 10.87 -2.40
N LEU A 504 27.66 9.94 -2.49
CA LEU A 504 27.63 8.90 -3.53
C LEU A 504 27.59 9.52 -4.93
N LEU A 505 26.63 10.40 -5.21
CA LEU A 505 26.50 11.06 -6.52
C LEU A 505 27.76 11.85 -6.89
N THR A 506 28.34 12.57 -5.94
CA THR A 506 29.60 13.31 -6.15
C THR A 506 30.73 12.38 -6.59
N GLY A 507 30.89 11.23 -5.92
CA GLY A 507 31.89 10.23 -6.29
C GLY A 507 31.64 9.59 -7.65
N LEU A 508 30.38 9.28 -7.98
CA LEU A 508 30.00 8.71 -9.28
C LEU A 508 30.28 9.67 -10.43
N LEU A 509 29.93 10.94 -10.28
CA LEU A 509 30.17 11.99 -11.28
C LEU A 509 31.67 12.22 -11.49
N ALA A 510 32.45 12.32 -10.40
CA ALA A 510 33.90 12.50 -10.47
C ALA A 510 34.61 11.32 -11.17
N ALA A 511 34.10 10.10 -11.00
CA ALA A 511 34.61 8.90 -11.66
C ALA A 511 34.07 8.71 -13.10
N GLY A 512 33.16 9.56 -13.58
CA GLY A 512 32.53 9.43 -14.89
C GLY A 512 31.72 8.14 -15.04
N ARG A 513 31.15 7.64 -13.94
CA ARG A 513 30.53 6.31 -13.90
C ARG A 513 29.08 6.37 -14.36
N PRO A 514 28.61 5.43 -15.20
CA PRO A 514 27.23 5.44 -15.69
C PRO A 514 26.22 5.50 -14.54
N THR A 515 25.47 6.61 -14.49
CA THR A 515 24.58 6.91 -13.37
C THR A 515 23.18 7.27 -13.86
N LEU A 516 22.16 6.68 -13.24
CA LEU A 516 20.78 7.11 -13.37
C LEU A 516 20.28 7.59 -12.01
N ALA A 517 19.66 8.76 -11.94
CA ALA A 517 19.14 9.31 -10.70
C ALA A 517 17.61 9.48 -10.80
N VAL A 518 16.87 8.99 -9.80
CA VAL A 518 15.39 8.96 -9.85
C VAL A 518 14.80 9.74 -8.66
N CYS A 519 13.85 10.62 -8.93
CA CYS A 519 13.14 11.47 -7.96
C CYS A 519 14.09 12.19 -6.97
N LEU A 520 14.24 11.72 -5.73
CA LEU A 520 15.18 12.27 -4.77
C LEU A 520 16.62 12.26 -5.31
N GLY A 521 17.05 11.14 -5.90
CA GLY A 521 18.36 11.05 -6.55
C GLY A 521 18.52 12.13 -7.64
N HIS A 522 17.48 12.38 -8.44
CA HIS A 522 17.48 13.43 -9.46
C HIS A 522 17.58 14.82 -8.86
N GLN A 523 16.86 15.12 -7.78
CA GLN A 523 16.93 16.41 -7.09
C GLN A 523 18.34 16.67 -6.55
N LEU A 524 18.96 15.66 -5.92
CA LEU A 524 20.33 15.77 -5.41
C LEU A 524 21.34 15.94 -6.56
N LEU A 525 21.16 15.21 -7.66
CA LEU A 525 21.99 15.35 -8.87
C LEU A 525 21.85 16.77 -9.45
N ALA A 526 20.64 17.28 -9.61
CA ALA A 526 20.38 18.63 -10.09
C ALA A 526 21.04 19.70 -9.20
N GLY A 527 20.96 19.55 -7.88
CA GLY A 527 21.63 20.43 -6.92
C GLY A 527 23.16 20.41 -7.07
N LEU A 528 23.77 19.24 -7.26
CA LEU A 528 25.21 19.09 -7.50
C LEU A 528 25.67 19.73 -8.82
N LEU A 529 24.77 19.79 -9.82
CA LEU A 529 25.01 20.47 -11.09
C LEU A 529 24.82 22.00 -11.01
N GLY A 530 24.39 22.52 -9.85
CA GLY A 530 24.20 23.94 -9.61
C GLY A 530 22.79 24.45 -9.87
N LEU A 531 21.80 23.57 -10.07
CA LEU A 531 20.40 23.96 -10.20
C LEU A 531 19.78 24.29 -8.84
N SER A 532 18.94 25.32 -8.81
CA SER A 532 18.19 25.68 -7.62
C SER A 532 17.05 24.68 -7.38
N LEU A 533 16.98 24.13 -6.16
CA LEU A 533 15.87 23.31 -5.71
C LEU A 533 14.78 24.18 -5.12
N HIS A 534 13.54 23.90 -5.51
CA HIS A 534 12.37 24.65 -5.12
C HIS A 534 11.32 23.72 -4.54
N ARG A 535 10.79 24.07 -3.37
CA ARG A 535 9.61 23.43 -2.79
C ARG A 535 8.37 23.96 -3.51
N ARG A 536 7.54 23.06 -4.04
CA ARG A 536 6.31 23.43 -4.74
C ARG A 536 5.26 23.94 -3.74
N ASP A 537 4.42 24.88 -4.17
CA ASP A 537 3.25 25.31 -3.39
C ASP A 537 2.21 24.18 -3.27
N ALA A 538 2.07 23.37 -4.32
CA ALA A 538 1.25 22.17 -4.35
C ALA A 538 2.11 20.95 -4.73
N PRO A 539 2.26 19.95 -3.83
CA PRO A 539 3.03 18.74 -4.10
C PRO A 539 2.46 17.94 -5.29
N TYR A 540 3.35 17.33 -6.06
CA TYR A 540 3.00 16.35 -7.09
C TYR A 540 3.05 14.95 -6.47
N GLN A 541 2.04 14.58 -5.67
CA GLN A 541 1.96 13.26 -5.05
C GLN A 541 0.88 12.42 -5.74
N GLY A 542 1.28 11.32 -6.40
CA GLY A 542 0.36 10.48 -7.18
C GLY A 542 -0.20 11.20 -8.42
N LEU A 543 0.57 12.13 -9.00
CA LEU A 543 0.13 12.92 -10.15
C LEU A 543 0.70 12.36 -11.44
N GLN A 544 -0.18 12.06 -12.40
CA GLN A 544 0.25 11.76 -13.76
C GLN A 544 0.37 13.06 -14.56
N GLN A 545 1.41 13.24 -15.38
CA GLN A 545 1.56 14.39 -16.31
C GLN A 545 2.10 13.97 -17.69
N ASP A 546 1.66 14.67 -18.76
CA ASP A 546 2.31 14.62 -20.06
C ASP A 546 3.44 15.65 -20.07
N VAL A 547 4.65 15.20 -20.35
CA VAL A 547 5.85 16.03 -20.36
C VAL A 547 6.60 15.87 -21.68
N ASP A 548 7.25 16.93 -22.14
CA ASP A 548 8.22 16.83 -23.23
C ASP A 548 9.57 16.37 -22.65
N LEU A 549 10.05 15.20 -23.07
CA LEU A 549 11.35 14.68 -22.70
C LEU A 549 12.25 14.66 -23.93
N PHE A 550 13.06 15.70 -24.05
CA PHE A 550 14.06 15.84 -25.12
C PHE A 550 13.42 15.76 -26.53
N GLY A 551 12.28 16.43 -26.71
CA GLY A 551 11.52 16.49 -27.97
C GLY A 551 10.50 15.36 -28.16
N VAL A 552 10.34 14.46 -27.18
CA VAL A 552 9.36 13.36 -27.23
C VAL A 552 8.36 13.51 -26.10
N ARG A 553 7.07 13.57 -26.43
CA ARG A 553 6.01 13.65 -25.43
C ARG A 553 5.82 12.29 -24.73
N ARG A 554 5.88 12.29 -23.39
CA ARG A 554 5.78 11.10 -22.54
C ARG A 554 4.78 11.34 -21.41
N ARG A 555 3.97 10.34 -21.10
CA ARG A 555 3.05 10.30 -19.95
C ARG A 555 3.74 9.59 -18.79
N VAL A 556 3.99 10.32 -17.70
CA VAL A 556 4.79 9.86 -16.55
C VAL A 556 4.11 10.21 -15.21
N GLY A 557 4.47 9.49 -14.15
CA GLY A 557 3.93 9.65 -12.79
C GLY A 557 4.91 10.32 -11.82
N PHE A 558 4.44 11.30 -11.05
CA PHE A 558 5.22 12.08 -10.09
C PHE A 558 4.81 11.81 -8.64
N TYR A 559 5.82 11.73 -7.77
CA TYR A 559 5.72 11.62 -6.31
C TYR A 559 6.78 12.52 -5.67
N ALA A 560 6.60 13.85 -5.80
CA ALA A 560 7.60 14.83 -5.40
C ALA A 560 6.99 16.13 -4.85
N THR A 561 7.54 16.60 -3.74
CA THR A 561 7.26 17.93 -3.16
C THR A 561 8.27 18.98 -3.62
N PHE A 562 9.50 18.57 -3.96
CA PHE A 562 10.57 19.43 -4.43
C PHE A 562 10.84 19.20 -5.93
N THR A 563 11.32 20.24 -6.61
CA THR A 563 11.73 20.16 -8.00
C THR A 563 12.92 21.08 -8.26
N ALA A 564 13.80 20.71 -9.18
CA ALA A 564 14.83 21.63 -9.67
C ALA A 564 14.20 22.61 -10.68
N ARG A 565 14.70 23.86 -10.74
CA ARG A 565 14.24 24.85 -11.72
C ARG A 565 15.37 25.38 -12.58
N CYS A 566 15.10 25.56 -13.86
CA CYS A 566 15.99 26.21 -14.81
C CYS A 566 15.17 26.99 -15.86
N GLN A 567 15.74 28.07 -16.39
CA GLN A 567 15.12 28.86 -17.45
C GLN A 567 15.67 28.53 -18.85
N THR A 568 16.74 27.73 -18.91
CA THR A 568 17.39 27.30 -20.14
C THR A 568 17.30 25.79 -20.29
N ASP A 569 17.40 25.31 -21.54
CA ASP A 569 17.37 23.88 -21.86
C ASP A 569 18.77 23.25 -21.77
N GLU A 570 19.79 24.07 -21.55
CA GLU A 570 21.18 23.65 -21.41
C GLU A 570 21.81 24.28 -20.17
N LEU A 571 22.72 23.55 -19.55
CA LEU A 571 23.49 23.95 -18.39
C LEU A 571 24.95 23.53 -18.56
N ALA A 572 25.87 24.47 -18.41
CA ALA A 572 27.29 24.15 -18.28
C ALA A 572 27.58 23.66 -16.85
N SER A 573 28.21 22.50 -16.72
CA SER A 573 28.58 21.94 -15.42
C SER A 573 30.07 21.57 -15.37
N ALA A 574 30.58 21.32 -14.15
CA ALA A 574 31.92 20.79 -13.95
C ALA A 574 32.15 19.41 -14.60
N TYR A 575 31.07 18.72 -14.99
CA TYR A 575 31.07 17.38 -15.58
C TYR A 575 30.73 17.40 -17.08
N GLY A 576 30.70 18.58 -17.70
CA GLY A 576 30.36 18.78 -19.11
C GLY A 576 28.99 19.42 -19.35
N PRO A 577 28.58 19.59 -20.62
CA PRO A 577 27.28 20.16 -20.97
C PRO A 577 26.15 19.21 -20.53
N VAL A 578 25.08 19.80 -19.98
CA VAL A 578 23.89 19.08 -19.53
C VAL A 578 22.69 19.60 -20.29
N GLU A 579 21.94 18.69 -20.90
CA GLU A 579 20.66 18.99 -21.54
C GLU A 579 19.53 18.74 -20.54
N LEU A 580 18.57 19.66 -20.47
CA LEU A 580 17.47 19.69 -19.53
C LEU A 580 16.14 19.57 -20.27
N ALA A 581 15.32 18.60 -19.86
CA ALA A 581 13.91 18.54 -20.22
C ALA A 581 13.12 19.25 -19.11
N ARG A 582 12.59 20.44 -19.40
CA ARG A 582 11.89 21.29 -18.43
C ARG A 582 10.49 21.67 -18.89
N ASP A 583 9.64 22.06 -17.95
CA ASP A 583 8.40 22.74 -18.24
C ASP A 583 8.70 24.19 -18.68
N PRO A 584 8.25 24.64 -19.87
CA PRO A 584 8.45 26.02 -20.31
C PRO A 584 7.66 27.04 -19.49
N ALA A 585 6.60 26.64 -18.80
CA ALA A 585 5.72 27.54 -18.04
C ALA A 585 6.29 27.91 -16.67
N ASP A 586 6.82 26.95 -15.91
CA ASP A 586 7.35 27.18 -14.56
C ASP A 586 8.86 26.91 -14.42
N GLY A 587 9.51 26.37 -15.45
CA GLY A 587 10.93 26.03 -15.46
C GLY A 587 11.27 24.77 -14.67
N ALA A 588 10.29 23.97 -14.22
CA ALA A 588 10.54 22.73 -13.49
C ALA A 588 11.28 21.72 -14.36
N VAL A 589 12.37 21.15 -13.86
CA VAL A 589 13.22 20.21 -14.60
C VAL A 589 12.69 18.79 -14.38
N HIS A 590 12.05 18.23 -15.40
CA HIS A 590 11.49 16.89 -15.40
C HIS A 590 12.54 15.81 -15.61
N ALA A 591 13.56 16.09 -16.43
CA ALA A 591 14.70 15.20 -16.64
C ALA A 591 15.95 15.99 -17.03
N LEU A 592 17.11 15.37 -16.86
CA LEU A 592 18.40 15.90 -17.32
C LEU A 592 19.28 14.77 -17.88
N ARG A 593 20.18 15.09 -18.80
CA ARG A 593 21.19 14.15 -19.30
C ARG A 593 22.51 14.85 -19.62
N GLY A 594 23.61 14.22 -19.25
CA GLY A 594 24.97 14.69 -19.50
C GLY A 594 25.95 13.52 -19.73
N PRO A 595 27.26 13.78 -19.81
CA PRO A 595 28.26 12.74 -20.05
C PRO A 595 28.27 11.70 -18.92
N GLY A 596 27.76 10.49 -19.20
CA GLY A 596 27.77 9.38 -18.25
C GLY A 596 26.71 9.45 -17.15
N PHE A 597 25.77 10.41 -17.19
CA PHE A 597 24.69 10.47 -16.21
C PHE A 597 23.36 10.96 -16.81
N ALA A 598 22.25 10.51 -16.20
CA ALA A 598 20.91 11.02 -16.46
C ALA A 598 20.11 11.08 -15.16
N GLY A 599 19.12 11.98 -15.11
CA GLY A 599 18.22 12.14 -13.99
C GLY A 599 16.77 12.29 -14.45
N VAL A 600 15.82 11.73 -13.71
CA VAL A 600 14.38 11.90 -13.93
C VAL A 600 13.68 12.26 -12.62
N GLN A 601 12.84 13.29 -12.63
CA GLN A 601 12.08 13.75 -11.46
C GLN A 601 10.87 12.85 -11.15
N PHE A 602 10.32 12.21 -12.17
CA PHE A 602 9.21 11.27 -12.09
C PHE A 602 9.73 9.84 -11.86
N HIS A 603 8.81 8.92 -11.59
CA HIS A 603 9.09 7.51 -11.35
C HIS A 603 8.79 6.68 -12.60
N PRO A 604 9.77 6.34 -13.46
CA PRO A 604 9.51 5.49 -14.63
C PRO A 604 8.92 4.12 -14.26
N GLU A 605 9.19 3.65 -13.06
CA GLU A 605 8.71 2.39 -12.52
C GLU A 605 7.22 2.39 -12.11
N SER A 606 6.64 3.56 -11.84
CA SER A 606 5.27 3.71 -11.34
C SER A 606 4.23 3.20 -12.33
N VAL A 607 3.11 2.69 -11.81
CA VAL A 607 1.91 2.35 -12.60
C VAL A 607 1.32 3.56 -13.31
N LEU A 608 1.56 4.77 -12.79
CA LEU A 608 1.19 6.03 -13.44
C LEU A 608 2.13 6.38 -14.61
N SER A 609 3.28 5.74 -14.75
CA SER A 609 4.20 6.01 -15.86
C SER A 609 3.92 5.13 -17.06
N ARG A 610 2.87 5.48 -17.84
CA ARG A 610 2.50 4.76 -19.07
C ARG A 610 3.70 4.50 -19.98
N ASP A 611 4.52 5.54 -20.14
CA ASP A 611 5.67 5.52 -21.05
C ASP A 611 7.01 5.28 -20.30
N GLY A 612 6.97 4.85 -19.03
CA GLY A 612 8.16 4.71 -18.17
C GLY A 612 9.22 3.74 -18.70
N VAL A 613 8.82 2.56 -19.17
CA VAL A 613 9.73 1.59 -19.81
C VAL A 613 10.37 2.18 -21.07
N ALA A 614 9.64 2.99 -21.83
CA ALA A 614 10.18 3.65 -23.02
C ALA A 614 11.21 4.73 -22.64
N VAL A 615 10.98 5.48 -21.55
CA VAL A 615 11.97 6.42 -21.01
C VAL A 615 13.26 5.69 -20.61
N LEU A 616 13.15 4.55 -19.90
CA LEU A 616 14.33 3.75 -19.55
C LEU A 616 15.04 3.23 -20.81
N ALA A 617 14.30 2.79 -21.82
CA ALA A 617 14.84 2.32 -23.09
C ALA A 617 15.62 3.41 -23.86
N ASP A 618 15.23 4.67 -23.73
CA ASP A 618 15.94 5.80 -24.36
C ASP A 618 17.21 6.20 -23.60
N LEU A 619 17.18 6.12 -22.26
CA LEU A 619 18.28 6.60 -21.40
C LEU A 619 19.39 5.55 -21.23
N LEU A 620 19.04 4.28 -20.99
CA LEU A 620 20.02 3.25 -20.62
C LEU A 620 21.09 2.98 -21.68
N PRO A 621 20.77 2.86 -22.98
CA PRO A 621 21.80 2.63 -24.00
C PRO A 621 22.82 3.78 -24.08
N ARG A 622 22.38 5.02 -23.85
CA ARG A 622 23.26 6.20 -23.85
C ARG A 622 24.24 6.17 -22.68
N LEU A 623 23.79 5.71 -21.50
CA LEU A 623 24.62 5.59 -20.32
C LEU A 623 25.64 4.44 -20.44
N LEU A 624 25.25 3.35 -21.11
CA LEU A 624 26.00 2.09 -21.11
C LEU A 624 26.87 1.88 -22.37
N THR A 625 26.82 2.79 -23.34
CA THR A 625 27.69 2.75 -24.52
C THR A 625 29.04 3.43 -24.23
N PRO A 626 30.19 2.72 -24.34
CA PRO A 626 31.50 3.34 -24.15
C PRO A 626 31.75 4.45 -25.19
N GLY A 627 32.04 5.67 -24.73
CA GLY A 627 32.51 6.77 -25.60
C GLY A 627 31.46 7.64 -26.29
N GLY A 628 30.16 7.50 -25.98
CA GLY A 628 29.05 8.20 -26.65
C GLY A 628 28.91 9.72 -26.42
N GLY A 629 29.86 10.38 -25.75
CA GLY A 629 29.81 11.81 -25.42
C GLY A 629 30.43 12.76 -26.46
N ARG A 630 30.85 12.28 -27.63
CA ARG A 630 31.43 13.13 -28.69
C ARG A 630 30.87 12.77 -30.06
N GLU A 631 29.71 13.32 -30.41
CA GLU A 631 29.46 13.63 -31.83
C GLU A 631 30.12 14.98 -32.15
N PRO A 632 30.96 15.06 -33.20
CA PRO A 632 31.51 16.33 -33.63
C PRO A 632 30.39 17.19 -34.23
N VAL A 633 30.18 18.37 -33.66
CA VAL A 633 29.40 19.46 -34.28
C VAL A 633 29.90 19.63 -35.71
N ARG A 634 29.05 19.30 -36.69
CA ARG A 634 29.32 19.64 -38.08
C ARG A 634 29.31 21.16 -38.21
N SER A 635 30.48 21.77 -38.25
CA SER A 635 30.62 23.16 -38.67
C SER A 635 30.08 23.29 -40.09
N ALA A 636 28.95 23.98 -40.26
CA ALA A 636 28.48 24.39 -41.57
C ALA A 636 29.52 25.35 -42.17
N GLY A 637 30.30 24.84 -43.11
CA GLY A 637 31.27 25.63 -43.89
C GLY A 637 30.55 26.71 -44.68
N ALA A 638 31.05 27.94 -44.55
CA ALA A 638 30.64 29.08 -45.35
C ALA A 638 30.83 28.76 -46.85
N GLY A 639 29.72 28.75 -47.60
CA GLY A 639 29.74 28.69 -49.06
C GLY A 639 30.17 30.03 -49.63
N HIS A 640 31.31 30.04 -50.34
CA HIS A 640 31.72 31.14 -51.21
C HIS A 640 31.12 30.90 -52.62
N PRO A 641 30.60 31.93 -53.31
CA PRO A 641 29.92 31.76 -54.58
C PRO A 641 30.94 31.67 -55.73
N ALA A 642 30.83 30.62 -56.55
CA ALA A 642 31.54 30.53 -57.82
C ALA A 642 30.65 31.11 -58.92
N GLY A 643 31.12 32.19 -59.56
CA GLY A 643 30.52 32.75 -60.76
C GLY A 643 30.67 31.81 -61.96
N ARG A 644 29.81 32.01 -62.95
CA ARG A 644 30.04 31.64 -64.35
C ARG A 644 29.51 32.74 -65.26
N GLU A 645 30.28 32.90 -66.33
CA GLU A 645 30.21 33.84 -67.46
C GLU A 645 28.86 33.89 -68.18
#